data_AF-A0AA38ST21-F1
#
_entry.id   AF-A0AA38ST21-F1
#
_cell.length_a   1.000
_cell.length_b   1.000
_cell.length_c   1.000
_cell.angle_alpha   90.00
_cell.angle_beta   90.00
_cell.angle_gamma   90.00
#
_symmetry.space_group_name_H-M   'P 1'
#
loop_
_entity.id
_entity.type
_entity.pdbx_description
1 polymer ?
#
loop_
_entity_poly.entity_id
_entity_poly.type
_entity_poly.pdbx_seq_one_letter_code
_entity_poly.pdbx_strand_id
1 'polypeptide(L)'
;MGAGGRMLDSSEDKDILKRVPIDPPFTLSDLKKAIPAHCFERSVIRSSYYVVHDLIVAYVFYYLANTYIPLLPTPLAFLAWPVYWFCQASICTGLWVIGHECGHHAFSEQQWIGDIVGMILHSALFTPYFAWKYSHRNHHANTNSLDNDEVYIPKRKSKIAVYSKLLNNPPGRVFTLVFRLTLGFPLYLLTNISGKKYGRFANHFDPMSPIFTERERIQVLVSDLGILAVIYAVKLAVAAKGAAWVISMYGIPVIGVHVFFVLITYLHHTHLSLPHYDSTEWNWIRGALSTIDRDFGFLNRVFHDVTHTHVLHHLISYIPHYHAKEARDAIKPVLGEYYKIDRTPIFKAMWREAKECIYIEPDEDSEHKGTYWFINMGAGGRMLDSSEDKDILKRVPVDPPFSLSDLKKAIPAHCFERSVIRSSYYVVHDLIVAYVFYFLANTYIPLLPAPLAYLAWPIYWFCQASICTGLWVIGHECGHHAFSEYQWVDDTVGFILHSAIFTPYFSWKYSHRNHHANTNSLDNDEVYIPKRKSKVRNYSKLLNNPPGRVFTLVFRLTLGFPLYLLTNISGKKYGRFANHFDPMSPIFTERERIQVLVSDLGILAVIYAVKLGVAAKGAAWVSTIRSIGPQFLKAMWREAKECIYIEPDQDSEHKDFRNMGAGGRMLDSSKDKEILKRVPIDPPFSLSDLKKAIPAHCFERSVIRSSYYVVHDLIVAYVFYYLANTYIPLLPAPLAYLAWPIYWFCQASICTGLWVIGHECGHHAFSEYQWVDDTVGFILHSALFTPYFSWKYSHRNHHANTNSLDNDEVYIPKRKSKVRNYSKLLNNPPGRVFTLVFRLTLGFPLYLLTNISGKKYGRFANHFDPMSPIFTDRERIQVLVSDLGMLAVIYAVKLAVAAKGAAWVISMYGIPVIGGALSTIDRDFGFLNRVFHDVTHTHVLHHLISYIPHYHAKEARDAIKPVLGEHYKIDRTPIFKAMWREAKECIYIEPDQDSEHKGTY
;
A
#
# COMPACT_ATOMS: atom_id res chain seq x y z
N MET A 1 -51.54 -10.70 4.41
CA MET A 1 -50.81 -11.55 5.39
C MET A 1 -49.68 -10.71 5.98
N GLY A 2 -49.42 -10.79 7.29
CA GLY A 2 -48.68 -9.76 8.01
C GLY A 2 -47.15 -9.86 7.91
N ALA A 3 -46.50 -8.77 7.49
CA ALA A 3 -45.04 -8.62 7.57
C ALA A 3 -44.64 -8.18 8.99
N GLY A 4 -44.50 -9.15 9.90
CA GLY A 4 -44.13 -8.94 11.31
C GLY A 4 -42.67 -8.55 11.51
N GLY A 5 -42.27 -7.37 11.04
CA GLY A 5 -40.93 -6.83 11.25
C GLY A 5 -40.68 -6.47 12.72
N ARG A 6 -40.05 -7.39 13.47
CA ARG A 6 -39.47 -7.04 14.77
C ARG A 6 -38.38 -6.00 14.53
N MET A 7 -38.54 -4.80 15.10
CA MET A 7 -37.41 -3.89 15.24
C MET A 7 -36.36 -4.56 16.14
N LEU A 8 -35.10 -4.53 15.72
CA LEU A 8 -33.99 -4.93 16.57
C LEU A 8 -33.96 -4.02 17.80
N ASP A 9 -33.99 -4.61 18.99
CA ASP A 9 -33.85 -3.83 20.21
C ASP A 9 -32.41 -3.33 20.35
N SER A 10 -32.27 -2.05 20.73
CA SER A 10 -30.98 -1.35 20.85
C SER A 10 -30.13 -1.79 22.05
N SER A 11 -30.56 -2.87 22.73
CA SER A 11 -29.88 -3.54 23.83
C SER A 11 -28.83 -4.55 23.36
N GLU A 12 -29.13 -5.40 22.37
CA GLU A 12 -28.19 -6.43 21.88
C GLU A 12 -26.87 -5.80 21.34
N ASP A 13 -26.98 -4.70 20.60
CA ASP A 13 -25.84 -3.95 20.03
C ASP A 13 -24.85 -3.40 21.09
N LYS A 14 -25.24 -3.36 22.38
CA LYS A 14 -24.35 -2.96 23.48
C LYS A 14 -23.62 -4.13 24.14
N ASP A 15 -24.28 -5.28 24.30
CA ASP A 15 -23.62 -6.45 24.92
C ASP A 15 -22.64 -7.15 23.96
N ILE A 16 -22.84 -7.05 22.64
CA ILE A 16 -21.89 -7.64 21.70
C ILE A 16 -20.48 -7.01 21.81
N LEU A 17 -20.39 -5.74 22.22
CA LEU A 17 -19.13 -5.04 22.47
C LEU A 17 -18.54 -5.30 23.87
N LYS A 18 -19.27 -5.96 24.78
CA LYS A 18 -18.74 -6.37 26.09
C LYS A 18 -17.64 -7.44 25.87
N ARG A 19 -16.44 -7.18 26.40
CA ARG A 19 -15.31 -8.12 26.42
C ARG A 19 -15.73 -9.47 27.03
N VAL A 20 -15.30 -10.56 26.41
CA VAL A 20 -15.45 -11.92 26.96
C VAL A 20 -14.58 -12.06 28.22
N PRO A 21 -15.02 -12.76 29.29
CA PRO A 21 -14.18 -12.97 30.48
C PRO A 21 -12.98 -13.89 30.19
N ILE A 22 -11.94 -13.91 31.05
CA ILE A 22 -10.66 -14.57 30.72
C ILE A 22 -10.57 -16.02 31.22
N ASP A 23 -11.19 -16.36 32.36
CA ASP A 23 -11.04 -17.68 33.00
C ASP A 23 -12.29 -18.57 32.93
N PRO A 24 -12.39 -19.47 31.93
CA PRO A 24 -13.60 -20.27 31.74
C PRO A 24 -13.85 -21.22 32.91
N PRO A 25 -15.04 -21.19 33.55
CA PRO A 25 -15.38 -22.04 34.71
C PRO A 25 -15.76 -23.48 34.30
N PHE A 26 -15.38 -23.92 33.10
CA PHE A 26 -15.75 -25.19 32.49
C PHE A 26 -14.56 -25.79 31.72
N THR A 27 -14.50 -27.11 31.60
CA THR A 27 -13.46 -27.79 30.81
C THR A 27 -13.97 -28.23 29.44
N LEU A 28 -13.05 -28.59 28.54
CA LEU A 28 -13.39 -29.27 27.29
C LEU A 28 -14.16 -30.59 27.51
N SER A 29 -13.97 -31.26 28.65
CA SER A 29 -14.72 -32.47 28.99
C SER A 29 -16.22 -32.15 29.18
N ASP A 30 -16.54 -31.02 29.81
CA ASP A 30 -17.91 -30.64 30.13
C ASP A 30 -18.67 -30.16 28.88
N LEU A 31 -17.97 -29.45 27.99
CA LEU A 31 -18.48 -29.13 26.65
C LEU A 31 -18.76 -30.41 25.85
N LYS A 32 -17.89 -31.42 25.89
CA LYS A 32 -18.13 -32.71 25.21
C LYS A 32 -19.27 -33.53 25.83
N LYS A 33 -19.47 -33.48 27.15
CA LYS A 33 -20.60 -34.14 27.84
C LYS A 33 -21.96 -33.54 27.48
N ALA A 34 -22.01 -32.24 27.17
CA ALA A 34 -23.24 -31.56 26.79
C ALA A 34 -23.71 -31.90 25.36
N ILE A 35 -22.80 -32.33 24.48
CA ILE A 35 -23.09 -32.63 23.07
C ILE A 35 -23.69 -34.04 22.94
N PRO A 36 -24.82 -34.22 22.22
CA PRO A 36 -25.37 -35.53 21.93
C PRO A 36 -24.36 -36.45 21.23
N ALA A 37 -24.30 -37.72 21.63
CA ALA A 37 -23.29 -38.66 21.15
C ALA A 37 -23.28 -38.82 19.61
N HIS A 38 -24.45 -38.80 18.98
CA HIS A 38 -24.59 -38.94 17.52
C HIS A 38 -24.02 -37.74 16.75
N CYS A 39 -23.82 -36.58 17.38
CA CYS A 39 -23.17 -35.44 16.72
C CYS A 39 -21.70 -35.70 16.36
N PHE A 40 -21.07 -36.73 16.95
CA PHE A 40 -19.71 -37.17 16.66
C PHE A 40 -19.63 -38.24 15.55
N GLU A 41 -20.76 -38.73 15.04
CA GLU A 41 -20.82 -39.74 13.98
C GLU A 41 -20.56 -39.13 12.59
N ARG A 42 -19.62 -39.71 11.84
CA ARG A 42 -19.06 -39.12 10.61
C ARG A 42 -19.41 -39.94 9.38
N SER A 43 -20.68 -39.86 8.99
CA SER A 43 -21.23 -40.57 7.83
C SER A 43 -20.66 -40.03 6.52
N VAL A 44 -19.73 -40.79 5.93
CA VAL A 44 -19.15 -40.50 4.60
C VAL A 44 -20.23 -40.34 3.51
N ILE A 45 -21.34 -41.08 3.60
CA ILE A 45 -22.46 -40.99 2.65
C ILE A 45 -23.14 -39.62 2.78
N ARG A 46 -23.43 -39.18 4.00
CA ARG A 46 -24.05 -37.87 4.26
C ARG A 46 -23.13 -36.72 3.87
N SER A 47 -21.84 -36.82 4.17
CA SER A 47 -20.84 -35.83 3.73
C SER A 47 -20.71 -35.75 2.21
N SER A 48 -20.73 -36.90 1.52
CA SER A 48 -20.66 -36.97 0.06
C SER A 48 -21.93 -36.44 -0.63
N TYR A 49 -23.10 -36.58 0.00
CA TYR A 49 -24.34 -35.97 -0.49
C TYR A 49 -24.22 -34.44 -0.63
N TYR A 50 -23.61 -33.74 0.33
CA TYR A 50 -23.42 -32.29 0.24
C TYR A 50 -22.43 -31.91 -0.88
N VAL A 51 -21.37 -32.70 -1.11
CA VAL A 51 -20.46 -32.49 -2.25
C VAL A 51 -21.19 -32.61 -3.58
N VAL A 52 -22.01 -33.67 -3.75
CA VAL A 52 -22.78 -33.90 -4.97
C VAL A 52 -23.86 -32.83 -5.17
N HIS A 53 -24.56 -32.43 -4.10
CA HIS A 53 -25.54 -31.35 -4.11
C HIS A 53 -24.91 -30.03 -4.60
N ASP A 54 -23.81 -29.61 -3.98
CA ASP A 54 -23.17 -28.34 -4.31
C ASP A 54 -22.54 -28.35 -5.71
N LEU A 55 -21.99 -29.48 -6.15
CA LEU A 55 -21.52 -29.67 -7.54
C LEU A 55 -22.67 -29.58 -8.56
N ILE A 56 -23.86 -30.13 -8.26
CA ILE A 56 -25.04 -30.01 -9.12
C ILE A 56 -25.50 -28.56 -9.20
N VAL A 57 -25.58 -27.84 -8.07
CA VAL A 57 -25.98 -26.42 -8.05
C VAL A 57 -24.95 -25.55 -8.78
N ALA A 58 -23.65 -25.79 -8.58
CA ALA A 58 -22.56 -25.13 -9.30
C ALA A 58 -22.58 -25.42 -10.81
N TYR A 59 -22.98 -26.63 -11.22
CA TYR A 59 -23.17 -26.98 -12.63
C TYR A 59 -24.41 -26.31 -13.24
N VAL A 60 -25.52 -26.22 -12.50
CA VAL A 60 -26.75 -25.54 -12.95
C VAL A 60 -26.49 -24.05 -13.15
N PHE A 61 -25.82 -23.37 -12.21
CA PHE A 61 -25.44 -21.97 -12.38
C PHE A 61 -24.49 -21.77 -13.58
N TYR A 62 -23.47 -22.62 -13.73
CA TYR A 62 -22.59 -22.63 -14.91
C TYR A 62 -23.36 -22.81 -16.23
N TYR A 63 -24.28 -23.78 -16.29
CA TYR A 63 -25.08 -24.07 -17.47
C TYR A 63 -25.98 -22.89 -17.84
N LEU A 64 -26.67 -22.30 -16.86
CA LEU A 64 -27.52 -21.12 -17.07
C LEU A 64 -26.68 -19.92 -17.55
N ALA A 65 -25.51 -19.69 -16.96
CA ALA A 65 -24.62 -18.61 -17.35
C ALA A 65 -24.07 -18.79 -18.76
N ASN A 66 -23.57 -19.99 -19.09
CA ASN A 66 -23.01 -20.31 -20.40
C ASN A 66 -24.05 -20.29 -21.51
N THR A 67 -25.28 -20.73 -21.23
CA THR A 67 -26.36 -20.82 -22.23
C THR A 67 -27.05 -19.47 -22.46
N TYR A 68 -27.35 -18.71 -21.40
CA TYR A 68 -28.25 -17.56 -21.51
C TYR A 68 -27.58 -16.19 -21.42
N ILE A 69 -26.49 -16.00 -20.66
CA ILE A 69 -25.87 -14.66 -20.54
C ILE A 69 -25.34 -14.14 -21.89
N PRO A 70 -24.72 -14.96 -22.78
CA PRO A 70 -24.34 -14.52 -24.13
C PRO A 70 -25.51 -14.14 -25.04
N LEU A 71 -26.74 -14.54 -24.70
CA LEU A 71 -27.96 -14.22 -25.46
C LEU A 71 -28.66 -12.95 -24.94
N LEU A 72 -28.24 -12.42 -23.79
CA LEU A 72 -28.82 -11.20 -23.23
C LEU A 72 -28.31 -9.95 -23.97
N PRO A 73 -29.17 -8.95 -24.21
CA PRO A 73 -28.74 -7.61 -24.61
C PRO A 73 -27.66 -7.07 -23.67
N THR A 74 -26.64 -6.41 -24.22
CA THR A 74 -25.41 -6.00 -23.50
C THR A 74 -25.64 -5.37 -22.11
N PRO A 75 -26.61 -4.46 -21.88
CA PRO A 75 -26.87 -3.90 -20.55
C PRO A 75 -27.34 -4.95 -19.52
N LEU A 76 -28.12 -5.95 -19.96
CA LEU A 76 -28.59 -7.04 -19.10
C LEU A 76 -27.48 -8.08 -18.87
N ALA A 77 -26.64 -8.36 -19.88
CA ALA A 77 -25.46 -9.20 -19.70
C ALA A 77 -24.50 -8.64 -18.63
N PHE A 78 -24.26 -7.32 -18.63
CA PHE A 78 -23.45 -6.64 -17.61
C PHE A 78 -24.02 -6.71 -16.18
N LEU A 79 -25.33 -6.96 -16.01
CA LEU A 79 -25.95 -7.19 -14.70
C LEU A 79 -25.98 -8.69 -14.33
N ALA A 80 -26.20 -9.56 -15.32
CA ALA A 80 -26.25 -11.00 -15.12
C ALA A 80 -24.88 -11.61 -14.75
N TRP A 81 -23.79 -11.08 -15.29
CA TRP A 81 -22.42 -11.53 -14.96
C TRP A 81 -22.10 -11.41 -13.45
N PRO A 82 -22.23 -10.24 -12.79
CA PRO A 82 -22.08 -10.12 -11.34
C PRO A 82 -23.01 -11.03 -10.52
N VAL A 83 -24.26 -11.23 -10.96
CA VAL A 83 -25.20 -12.13 -10.27
C VAL A 83 -24.72 -13.59 -10.37
N TYR A 84 -24.29 -14.04 -11.55
CA TYR A 84 -23.67 -15.36 -11.71
C TYR A 84 -22.41 -15.49 -10.85
N TRP A 85 -21.50 -14.52 -10.89
CA TRP A 85 -20.25 -14.57 -10.11
C TRP A 85 -20.51 -14.68 -8.61
N PHE A 86 -21.49 -13.92 -8.09
CA PHE A 86 -21.90 -14.00 -6.69
C PHE A 86 -22.50 -15.38 -6.34
N CYS A 87 -23.43 -15.89 -7.15
CA CYS A 87 -24.06 -17.19 -6.91
C CYS A 87 -23.06 -18.36 -7.02
N GLN A 88 -22.22 -18.36 -8.05
CA GLN A 88 -21.19 -19.37 -8.29
C GLN A 88 -20.14 -19.35 -7.19
N ALA A 89 -19.62 -18.17 -6.82
CA ALA A 89 -18.68 -18.04 -5.71
C ALA A 89 -19.31 -18.53 -4.39
N SER A 90 -20.58 -18.23 -4.14
CA SER A 90 -21.26 -18.65 -2.91
C SER A 90 -21.34 -20.17 -2.79
N ILE A 91 -21.79 -20.88 -3.83
CA ILE A 91 -21.87 -22.36 -3.78
C ILE A 91 -20.49 -23.02 -3.81
N CYS A 92 -19.52 -22.45 -4.53
CA CYS A 92 -18.13 -22.93 -4.47
C CYS A 92 -17.46 -22.67 -3.11
N THR A 93 -17.91 -21.68 -2.33
CA THR A 93 -17.51 -21.54 -0.92
C THR A 93 -18.10 -22.66 -0.05
N GLY A 94 -19.31 -23.16 -0.36
CA GLY A 94 -19.85 -24.39 0.24
C GLY A 94 -18.92 -25.59 0.02
N LEU A 95 -18.51 -25.82 -1.23
CA LEU A 95 -17.50 -26.85 -1.57
C LEU A 95 -16.15 -26.63 -0.87
N TRP A 96 -15.70 -25.37 -0.76
CA TRP A 96 -14.47 -25.04 -0.03
C TRP A 96 -14.58 -25.40 1.46
N VAL A 97 -15.72 -25.10 2.09
CA VAL A 97 -16.02 -25.48 3.48
C VAL A 97 -16.01 -27.00 3.64
N ILE A 98 -16.61 -27.78 2.73
CA ILE A 98 -16.52 -29.25 2.81
C ILE A 98 -15.07 -29.75 2.67
N GLY A 99 -14.25 -29.13 1.82
CA GLY A 99 -12.81 -29.41 1.76
C GLY A 99 -12.05 -29.04 3.05
N HIS A 100 -12.53 -28.05 3.79
CA HIS A 100 -12.04 -27.69 5.13
C HIS A 100 -12.43 -28.75 6.18
N GLU A 101 -13.68 -29.25 6.15
CA GLU A 101 -14.14 -30.37 7.01
C GLU A 101 -13.32 -31.65 6.81
N CYS A 102 -12.81 -31.87 5.59
CA CYS A 102 -11.87 -32.97 5.30
C CYS A 102 -10.55 -32.82 6.06
N GLY A 103 -10.02 -31.59 6.15
CA GLY A 103 -8.78 -31.30 6.88
C GLY A 103 -8.88 -31.57 8.39
N HIS A 104 -10.08 -31.41 8.95
CA HIS A 104 -10.39 -31.58 10.38
C HIS A 104 -10.88 -32.98 10.78
N HIS A 105 -10.84 -33.95 9.87
CA HIS A 105 -11.33 -35.31 10.13
C HIS A 105 -12.85 -35.40 10.41
N ALA A 106 -13.62 -34.38 10.01
CA ALA A 106 -15.07 -34.32 10.16
C ALA A 106 -15.83 -34.99 8.99
N PHE A 107 -15.23 -35.06 7.79
CA PHE A 107 -15.89 -35.62 6.60
C PHE A 107 -16.20 -37.13 6.68
N SER A 108 -15.31 -37.91 7.31
CA SER A 108 -15.38 -39.39 7.36
C SER A 108 -14.56 -39.91 8.53
N GLU A 109 -14.95 -41.06 9.10
CA GLU A 109 -14.14 -41.81 10.08
C GLU A 109 -12.78 -42.27 9.54
N GLN A 110 -12.62 -42.33 8.21
CA GLN A 110 -11.38 -42.70 7.55
C GLN A 110 -10.71 -41.47 6.94
N GLN A 111 -9.65 -40.96 7.57
CA GLN A 111 -9.04 -39.68 7.19
C GLN A 111 -8.54 -39.66 5.74
N TRP A 112 -8.07 -40.78 5.21
CA TRP A 112 -7.57 -40.85 3.83
C TRP A 112 -8.67 -40.58 2.79
N ILE A 113 -9.95 -40.90 3.09
CA ILE A 113 -11.08 -40.56 2.23
C ILE A 113 -11.30 -39.04 2.22
N GLY A 114 -11.28 -38.43 3.41
CA GLY A 114 -11.31 -36.98 3.57
C GLY A 114 -10.15 -36.32 2.81
N ASP A 115 -8.93 -36.82 2.97
CA ASP A 115 -7.75 -36.25 2.31
C ASP A 115 -7.80 -36.30 0.78
N ILE A 116 -8.39 -37.34 0.18
CA ILE A 116 -8.62 -37.39 -1.28
C ILE A 116 -9.67 -36.35 -1.71
N VAL A 117 -10.82 -36.30 -1.02
CA VAL A 117 -11.91 -35.36 -1.36
C VAL A 117 -11.46 -33.91 -1.15
N GLY A 118 -10.83 -33.62 -0.02
CA GLY A 118 -10.26 -32.32 0.32
C GLY A 118 -9.21 -31.88 -0.68
N MET A 119 -8.26 -32.75 -1.05
CA MET A 119 -7.26 -32.47 -2.09
C MET A 119 -7.91 -32.05 -3.41
N ILE A 120 -8.92 -32.79 -3.89
CA ILE A 120 -9.60 -32.48 -5.15
C ILE A 120 -10.35 -31.14 -5.05
N LEU A 121 -11.17 -30.94 -4.02
CA LEU A 121 -11.99 -29.73 -3.86
C LEU A 121 -11.14 -28.46 -3.63
N HIS A 122 -10.11 -28.54 -2.79
CA HIS A 122 -9.25 -27.39 -2.50
C HIS A 122 -8.31 -27.07 -3.67
N SER A 123 -7.70 -28.05 -4.35
CA SER A 123 -6.91 -27.77 -5.55
C SER A 123 -7.76 -27.13 -6.65
N ALA A 124 -9.00 -27.60 -6.86
CA ALA A 124 -9.97 -27.01 -7.80
C ALA A 124 -10.46 -25.60 -7.42
N LEU A 125 -10.06 -25.09 -6.24
CA LEU A 125 -10.32 -23.74 -5.75
C LEU A 125 -9.00 -23.01 -5.36
N PHE A 126 -7.88 -23.43 -5.96
CA PHE A 126 -6.54 -22.85 -5.78
C PHE A 126 -6.06 -22.78 -4.32
N THR A 127 -6.43 -23.76 -3.50
CA THR A 127 -5.93 -23.97 -2.14
C THR A 127 -5.04 -25.23 -2.11
N PRO A 128 -3.75 -25.17 -1.73
CA PRO A 128 -2.90 -26.34 -1.63
C PRO A 128 -3.29 -27.15 -0.38
N TYR A 129 -4.15 -28.16 -0.56
CA TYR A 129 -4.87 -28.83 0.52
C TYR A 129 -4.01 -29.24 1.73
N PHE A 130 -2.94 -30.03 1.53
CA PHE A 130 -2.14 -30.52 2.66
C PHE A 130 -1.34 -29.40 3.34
N ALA A 131 -0.74 -28.51 2.55
CA ALA A 131 -0.05 -27.34 3.08
C ALA A 131 -0.98 -26.45 3.94
N TRP A 132 -2.17 -26.15 3.43
CA TRP A 132 -3.19 -25.39 4.14
C TRP A 132 -3.77 -26.16 5.34
N LYS A 133 -4.00 -27.48 5.23
CA LYS A 133 -4.45 -28.34 6.34
C LYS A 133 -3.47 -28.28 7.52
N TYR A 134 -2.17 -28.30 7.25
CA TYR A 134 -1.17 -28.30 8.32
C TYR A 134 -0.97 -26.91 8.96
N SER A 135 -1.00 -25.81 8.21
CA SER A 135 -1.02 -24.47 8.83
C SER A 135 -2.35 -24.17 9.54
N HIS A 136 -3.50 -24.61 9.02
CA HIS A 136 -4.80 -24.44 9.68
C HIS A 136 -4.92 -25.28 10.96
N ARG A 137 -4.44 -26.53 10.97
CA ARG A 137 -4.33 -27.35 12.19
C ARG A 137 -3.46 -26.66 13.24
N ASN A 138 -2.33 -26.09 12.83
CA ASN A 138 -1.44 -25.36 13.73
C ASN A 138 -2.09 -24.05 14.24
N HIS A 139 -2.91 -23.36 13.45
CA HIS A 139 -3.74 -22.24 13.89
C HIS A 139 -4.80 -22.66 14.92
N HIS A 140 -5.52 -23.77 14.71
CA HIS A 140 -6.45 -24.33 15.69
C HIS A 140 -5.78 -24.75 17.00
N ALA A 141 -4.53 -25.22 16.93
CA ALA A 141 -3.74 -25.54 18.12
C ALA A 141 -3.25 -24.30 18.89
N ASN A 142 -3.23 -23.11 18.27
CA ASN A 142 -2.60 -21.89 18.81
C ASN A 142 -3.49 -20.62 18.68
N THR A 143 -4.81 -20.76 18.56
CA THR A 143 -5.72 -19.68 18.19
C THR A 143 -5.56 -18.46 19.11
N ASN A 144 -5.44 -17.27 18.50
CA ASN A 144 -5.23 -15.98 19.17
C ASN A 144 -3.96 -15.88 20.05
N SER A 145 -3.00 -16.79 19.90
CA SER A 145 -1.63 -16.63 20.42
C SER A 145 -0.87 -15.60 19.61
N LEU A 146 -0.34 -14.56 20.26
CA LEU A 146 0.48 -13.53 19.61
C LEU A 146 1.84 -14.03 19.11
N ASP A 147 2.28 -15.17 19.62
CA ASP A 147 3.58 -15.78 19.33
C ASP A 147 3.44 -16.97 18.35
N ASN A 148 2.37 -17.76 18.47
CA ASN A 148 2.27 -19.07 17.81
C ASN A 148 1.16 -19.25 16.75
N ASP A 149 0.19 -18.34 16.63
CA ASP A 149 -0.93 -18.44 15.67
C ASP A 149 -0.42 -18.33 14.20
N GLU A 150 -0.84 -19.23 13.31
CA GLU A 150 -0.32 -19.26 11.93
C GLU A 150 -0.86 -18.18 11.00
N VAL A 151 -1.92 -17.44 11.34
CA VAL A 151 -2.63 -16.61 10.34
C VAL A 151 -3.24 -15.30 10.87
N TYR A 152 -3.78 -15.24 12.10
CA TYR A 152 -4.55 -14.07 12.58
C TYR A 152 -3.84 -13.19 13.62
N ILE A 153 -2.51 -13.27 13.77
CA ILE A 153 -1.75 -12.42 14.71
C ILE A 153 -1.96 -10.91 14.43
N PRO A 154 -2.65 -10.15 15.31
CA PRO A 154 -2.80 -8.70 15.17
C PRO A 154 -1.47 -7.98 15.45
N LYS A 155 -1.33 -6.75 14.97
CA LYS A 155 -0.09 -5.99 15.14
C LYS A 155 -0.24 -5.02 16.32
N ARG A 156 0.72 -5.03 17.26
CA ARG A 156 0.79 -4.04 18.36
C ARG A 156 1.01 -2.63 17.79
N LYS A 157 0.41 -1.61 18.41
CA LYS A 157 0.41 -0.18 17.99
C LYS A 157 1.77 0.34 17.48
N SER A 158 2.84 0.02 18.21
CA SER A 158 4.22 0.41 17.89
C SER A 158 4.75 -0.09 16.54
N LYS A 159 4.20 -1.19 16.00
CA LYS A 159 4.63 -1.80 14.73
C LYS A 159 3.94 -1.21 13.49
N ILE A 160 2.93 -0.33 13.64
CA ILE A 160 2.12 0.16 12.51
C ILE A 160 2.00 1.69 12.39
N ALA A 161 2.56 2.47 13.32
CA ALA A 161 2.33 3.91 13.48
C ALA A 161 2.63 4.79 12.24
N VAL A 162 3.39 4.29 11.25
CA VAL A 162 3.64 4.96 9.96
C VAL A 162 2.52 4.64 8.95
N TYR A 163 2.20 3.36 8.76
CA TYR A 163 1.20 2.91 7.78
C TYR A 163 -0.23 3.29 8.20
N SER A 164 -0.54 3.27 9.51
CA SER A 164 -1.84 3.70 10.02
C SER A 164 -2.11 5.18 9.73
N LYS A 165 -1.11 6.07 9.84
CA LYS A 165 -1.27 7.49 9.48
C LYS A 165 -1.63 7.71 8.00
N LEU A 166 -1.18 6.82 7.10
CA LEU A 166 -1.49 6.90 5.66
C LEU A 166 -2.82 6.20 5.29
N LEU A 167 -3.15 5.09 5.93
CA LEU A 167 -4.27 4.21 5.53
C LEU A 167 -5.51 4.29 6.44
N ASN A 168 -5.44 4.89 7.63
CA ASN A 168 -6.56 4.96 8.57
C ASN A 168 -7.57 6.10 8.27
N ASN A 169 -7.90 6.27 7.00
CA ASN A 169 -8.92 7.18 6.47
C ASN A 169 -9.87 6.38 5.56
N PRO A 170 -11.05 6.89 5.17
CA PRO A 170 -12.03 6.08 4.46
C PRO A 170 -11.51 5.48 3.12
N PRO A 171 -10.80 6.22 2.25
CA PRO A 171 -10.16 5.63 1.07
C PRO A 171 -9.13 4.56 1.40
N GLY A 172 -8.25 4.80 2.37
CA GLY A 172 -7.21 3.86 2.81
C GLY A 172 -7.77 2.58 3.44
N ARG A 173 -8.90 2.66 4.16
CA ARG A 173 -9.63 1.49 4.67
C ARG A 173 -10.30 0.70 3.54
N VAL A 174 -10.91 1.37 2.54
CA VAL A 174 -11.44 0.70 1.35
C VAL A 174 -10.34 -0.03 0.59
N PHE A 175 -9.19 0.62 0.36
CA PHE A 175 -8.01 -0.02 -0.24
C PHE A 175 -7.54 -1.24 0.57
N THR A 176 -7.43 -1.09 1.90
CA THR A 176 -6.98 -2.16 2.81
C THR A 176 -7.94 -3.35 2.82
N LEU A 177 -9.26 -3.11 2.79
CA LEU A 177 -10.28 -4.15 2.68
C LEU A 177 -10.23 -4.87 1.33
N VAL A 178 -10.21 -4.13 0.21
CA VAL A 178 -10.13 -4.72 -1.13
C VAL A 178 -8.86 -5.55 -1.30
N PHE A 179 -7.71 -5.03 -0.85
CA PHE A 179 -6.43 -5.74 -0.88
C PHE A 179 -6.47 -7.01 0.00
N ARG A 180 -6.98 -6.91 1.24
CA ARG A 180 -7.11 -8.07 2.15
C ARG A 180 -7.99 -9.15 1.56
N LEU A 181 -9.17 -8.80 1.05
CA LEU A 181 -10.16 -9.76 0.56
C LEU A 181 -9.75 -10.42 -0.76
N THR A 182 -9.05 -9.71 -1.66
CA THR A 182 -8.69 -10.27 -2.99
C THR A 182 -7.27 -10.84 -3.06
N LEU A 183 -6.28 -10.24 -2.39
CA LEU A 183 -4.87 -10.65 -2.45
C LEU A 183 -4.35 -11.24 -1.13
N GLY A 184 -5.07 -11.07 -0.02
CA GLY A 184 -4.62 -11.52 1.30
C GLY A 184 -4.37 -13.03 1.38
N PHE A 185 -5.26 -13.86 0.82
CA PHE A 185 -5.08 -15.32 0.82
C PHE A 185 -3.98 -15.79 -0.15
N PRO A 186 -3.91 -15.36 -1.43
CA PRO A 186 -2.77 -15.66 -2.28
C PRO A 186 -1.41 -15.25 -1.68
N LEU A 187 -1.32 -14.06 -1.06
CA LEU A 187 -0.09 -13.60 -0.41
C LEU A 187 0.21 -14.33 0.91
N TYR A 188 -0.81 -14.81 1.62
CA TYR A 188 -0.63 -15.70 2.78
C TYR A 188 0.00 -17.02 2.35
N LEU A 189 -0.55 -17.67 1.31
CA LEU A 189 0.01 -18.91 0.77
C LEU A 189 1.46 -18.70 0.31
N LEU A 190 1.71 -17.71 -0.56
CA LEU A 190 3.00 -17.46 -1.19
C LEU A 190 4.11 -16.93 -0.25
N THR A 191 3.76 -16.19 0.82
CA THR A 191 4.76 -15.45 1.62
C THR A 191 4.56 -15.46 3.14
N ASN A 192 3.50 -16.11 3.64
CA ASN A 192 3.05 -16.08 5.04
C ASN A 192 2.82 -14.67 5.62
N ILE A 193 2.30 -13.74 4.80
CA ILE A 193 2.28 -12.28 5.11
C ILE A 193 1.53 -11.91 6.40
N SER A 194 0.45 -12.61 6.76
CA SER A 194 -0.34 -12.35 7.96
C SER A 194 0.14 -13.13 9.19
N GLY A 195 0.68 -14.33 8.97
CA GLY A 195 1.03 -15.34 9.97
C GLY A 195 2.30 -15.07 10.79
N LYS A 196 2.71 -16.09 11.56
CA LYS A 196 3.88 -15.98 12.46
C LYS A 196 5.21 -15.85 11.73
N LYS A 197 6.17 -15.21 12.40
CA LYS A 197 7.51 -14.96 11.88
C LYS A 197 8.44 -16.15 12.16
N TYR A 198 8.60 -16.99 11.16
CA TYR A 198 9.54 -18.10 11.16
C TYR A 198 11.01 -17.68 11.11
N GLY A 199 11.89 -18.63 11.47
CA GLY A 199 13.34 -18.50 11.37
C GLY A 199 13.84 -18.15 9.96
N ARG A 200 13.20 -18.64 8.90
CA ARG A 200 13.57 -18.36 7.49
C ARG A 200 12.35 -17.89 6.68
N PHE A 201 12.44 -17.89 5.34
CA PHE A 201 11.26 -17.73 4.49
C PHE A 201 10.21 -18.82 4.81
N ALA A 202 8.94 -18.51 4.60
CA ALA A 202 7.82 -19.40 4.85
C ALA A 202 6.80 -19.23 3.72
N ASN A 203 6.50 -20.33 3.04
CA ASN A 203 5.70 -20.44 1.83
C ASN A 203 4.93 -21.78 1.90
N HIS A 204 3.66 -21.78 1.54
CA HIS A 204 2.84 -23.00 1.56
C HIS A 204 3.17 -23.95 0.40
N PHE A 205 3.78 -23.45 -0.68
CA PHE A 205 4.23 -24.24 -1.84
C PHE A 205 5.71 -24.66 -1.75
N ASP A 206 6.26 -24.70 -0.53
CA ASP A 206 7.62 -25.14 -0.24
C ASP A 206 7.56 -26.39 0.67
N PRO A 207 7.75 -27.60 0.12
CA PRO A 207 7.81 -28.82 0.93
C PRO A 207 8.86 -28.75 2.05
N MET A 208 9.91 -27.95 1.90
CA MET A 208 10.95 -27.76 2.91
C MET A 208 10.63 -26.61 3.88
N SER A 209 9.46 -25.95 3.82
CA SER A 209 9.19 -24.73 4.60
C SER A 209 9.22 -24.98 6.11
N PRO A 210 9.60 -23.98 6.93
CA PRO A 210 9.61 -24.11 8.39
C PRO A 210 8.20 -24.22 9.00
N ILE A 211 7.14 -24.10 8.18
CA ILE A 211 5.74 -24.39 8.55
C ILE A 211 5.54 -25.89 8.80
N PHE A 212 6.29 -26.76 8.10
CA PHE A 212 6.00 -28.19 7.99
C PHE A 212 7.07 -29.05 8.66
N THR A 213 6.63 -30.12 9.33
CA THR A 213 7.53 -31.15 9.86
C THR A 213 8.04 -32.06 8.74
N GLU A 214 9.10 -32.82 9.02
CA GLU A 214 9.73 -33.71 8.02
C GLU A 214 8.78 -34.76 7.45
N ARG A 215 7.76 -35.16 8.23
CA ARG A 215 6.75 -36.16 7.86
C ARG A 215 5.67 -35.61 6.93
N GLU A 216 5.48 -34.29 6.91
CA GLU A 216 4.39 -33.62 6.17
C GLU A 216 4.83 -33.19 4.76
N ARG A 217 6.15 -33.09 4.50
CA ARG A 217 6.73 -32.56 3.24
C ARG A 217 6.24 -33.27 1.98
N ILE A 218 6.13 -34.60 2.01
CA ILE A 218 5.66 -35.39 0.85
C ILE A 218 4.21 -35.03 0.50
N GLN A 219 3.37 -34.77 1.51
CA GLN A 219 1.97 -34.41 1.29
C GLN A 219 1.82 -32.96 0.81
N VAL A 220 2.67 -32.03 1.27
CA VAL A 220 2.77 -30.67 0.72
C VAL A 220 3.05 -30.75 -0.80
N LEU A 221 4.08 -31.52 -1.20
CA LEU A 221 4.40 -31.76 -2.61
C LEU A 221 3.23 -32.38 -3.40
N VAL A 222 2.45 -33.29 -2.80
CA VAL A 222 1.24 -33.83 -3.43
C VAL A 222 0.17 -32.74 -3.64
N SER A 223 -0.02 -31.80 -2.72
CA SER A 223 -0.90 -30.65 -2.95
C SER A 223 -0.36 -29.67 -4.00
N ASP A 224 0.97 -29.50 -4.11
CA ASP A 224 1.59 -28.68 -5.17
C ASP A 224 1.35 -29.30 -6.56
N LEU A 225 1.50 -30.62 -6.69
CA LEU A 225 1.15 -31.37 -7.90
C LEU A 225 -0.35 -31.25 -8.25
N GLY A 226 -1.24 -31.26 -7.25
CA GLY A 226 -2.68 -31.00 -7.44
C GLY A 226 -2.96 -29.61 -8.01
N ILE A 227 -2.28 -28.58 -7.50
CA ILE A 227 -2.37 -27.20 -8.01
C ILE A 227 -1.82 -27.09 -9.44
N LEU A 228 -0.68 -27.75 -9.73
CA LEU A 228 -0.11 -27.80 -11.09
C LEU A 228 -1.05 -28.51 -12.09
N ALA A 229 -1.73 -29.58 -11.67
CA ALA A 229 -2.73 -30.25 -12.50
C ALA A 229 -3.93 -29.34 -12.82
N VAL A 230 -4.40 -28.53 -11.86
CA VAL A 230 -5.47 -27.55 -12.08
C VAL A 230 -5.00 -26.39 -12.97
N ILE A 231 -3.77 -25.90 -12.81
CA ILE A 231 -3.17 -24.91 -13.73
C ILE A 231 -3.10 -25.46 -15.17
N TYR A 232 -2.74 -26.73 -15.34
CA TYR A 232 -2.73 -27.38 -16.65
C TYR A 232 -4.15 -27.54 -17.23
N ALA A 233 -5.14 -27.95 -16.43
CA ALA A 233 -6.54 -28.02 -16.85
C ALA A 233 -7.09 -26.64 -17.26
N VAL A 234 -6.75 -25.58 -16.51
CA VAL A 234 -7.08 -24.19 -16.87
C VAL A 234 -6.43 -23.78 -18.19
N LYS A 235 -5.16 -24.14 -18.42
CA LYS A 235 -4.47 -23.89 -19.71
C LYS A 235 -5.19 -24.58 -20.88
N LEU A 236 -5.65 -25.83 -20.71
CA LEU A 236 -6.45 -26.53 -21.72
C LEU A 236 -7.81 -25.86 -21.95
N ALA A 237 -8.51 -25.43 -20.88
CA ALA A 237 -9.77 -24.71 -21.00
C ALA A 237 -9.59 -23.35 -21.71
N VAL A 238 -8.49 -22.62 -21.45
CA VAL A 238 -8.15 -21.37 -22.13
C VAL A 238 -7.89 -21.61 -23.61
N ALA A 239 -7.21 -22.70 -23.98
CA ALA A 239 -7.01 -23.08 -25.39
C ALA A 239 -8.33 -23.47 -26.10
N ALA A 240 -9.26 -24.12 -25.38
CA ALA A 240 -10.52 -24.61 -25.95
C ALA A 240 -11.68 -23.58 -25.99
N LYS A 241 -11.66 -22.56 -25.12
CA LYS A 241 -12.76 -21.58 -24.97
C LYS A 241 -12.32 -20.10 -24.94
N GLY A 242 -11.02 -19.82 -24.92
CA GLY A 242 -10.47 -18.47 -24.82
C GLY A 242 -10.41 -17.96 -23.37
N ALA A 243 -9.42 -17.09 -23.10
CA ALA A 243 -9.14 -16.60 -21.74
C ALA A 243 -10.33 -15.84 -21.12
N ALA A 244 -11.03 -15.01 -21.90
CA ALA A 244 -12.17 -14.23 -21.41
C ALA A 244 -13.32 -15.12 -20.89
N TRP A 245 -13.58 -16.27 -21.55
CA TRP A 245 -14.58 -17.23 -21.10
C TRP A 245 -14.15 -17.91 -19.80
N VAL A 246 -12.90 -18.39 -19.70
CA VAL A 246 -12.41 -19.05 -18.47
C VAL A 246 -12.36 -18.10 -17.27
N ILE A 247 -11.93 -16.85 -17.49
CA ILE A 247 -11.95 -15.80 -16.45
C ILE A 247 -13.38 -15.54 -15.98
N SER A 248 -14.33 -15.41 -16.91
CA SER A 248 -15.73 -15.10 -16.57
C SER A 248 -16.49 -16.29 -15.96
N MET A 249 -16.19 -17.53 -16.37
CA MET A 249 -16.89 -18.72 -15.87
C MET A 249 -16.32 -19.28 -14.57
N TYR A 250 -15.00 -19.17 -14.36
CA TYR A 250 -14.29 -19.88 -13.30
C TYR A 250 -13.32 -18.97 -12.52
N GLY A 251 -12.53 -18.14 -13.21
CA GLY A 251 -11.53 -17.27 -12.57
C GLY A 251 -12.14 -16.28 -11.56
N ILE A 252 -13.17 -15.53 -11.96
CA ILE A 252 -13.84 -14.56 -11.07
C ILE A 252 -14.60 -15.27 -9.94
N PRO A 253 -15.35 -16.37 -10.18
CA PRO A 253 -15.91 -17.18 -9.09
C PRO A 253 -14.88 -17.70 -8.07
N VAL A 254 -13.69 -18.18 -8.50
CA VAL A 254 -12.61 -18.60 -7.59
C VAL A 254 -12.10 -17.43 -6.74
N ILE A 255 -11.90 -16.25 -7.33
CA ILE A 255 -11.56 -15.03 -6.57
C ILE A 255 -12.69 -14.69 -5.58
N GLY A 256 -13.95 -14.89 -5.95
CA GLY A 256 -15.10 -14.76 -5.06
C GLY A 256 -15.07 -15.74 -3.88
N VAL A 257 -14.65 -17.00 -4.09
CA VAL A 257 -14.44 -17.97 -2.99
C VAL A 257 -13.36 -17.48 -2.03
N HIS A 258 -12.24 -16.96 -2.53
CA HIS A 258 -11.17 -16.41 -1.68
C HIS A 258 -11.66 -15.17 -0.91
N VAL A 259 -12.45 -14.29 -1.55
CA VAL A 259 -13.10 -13.15 -0.89
C VAL A 259 -14.04 -13.62 0.23
N PHE A 260 -14.89 -14.62 0.01
CA PHE A 260 -15.77 -15.14 1.05
C PHE A 260 -14.99 -15.83 2.18
N PHE A 261 -14.00 -16.67 1.87
CA PHE A 261 -13.14 -17.31 2.87
C PHE A 261 -12.45 -16.29 3.78
N VAL A 262 -11.82 -15.27 3.20
CA VAL A 262 -11.14 -14.22 3.98
C VAL A 262 -12.17 -13.36 4.72
N LEU A 263 -13.35 -13.09 4.18
CA LEU A 263 -14.41 -12.33 4.85
C LEU A 263 -14.99 -13.08 6.06
N ILE A 264 -15.25 -14.38 5.92
CA ILE A 264 -15.66 -15.27 7.02
C ILE A 264 -14.58 -15.22 8.10
N THR A 265 -13.38 -15.71 7.81
CA THR A 265 -12.33 -15.84 8.83
C THR A 265 -11.92 -14.52 9.46
N TYR A 266 -11.81 -13.43 8.68
CA TYR A 266 -11.52 -12.10 9.23
C TYR A 266 -12.55 -11.69 10.28
N LEU A 267 -13.85 -11.87 10.03
CA LEU A 267 -14.90 -11.50 10.97
C LEU A 267 -14.98 -12.44 12.18
N HIS A 268 -14.72 -13.74 12.04
CA HIS A 268 -14.79 -14.67 13.18
C HIS A 268 -13.58 -14.56 14.13
N HIS A 269 -12.43 -14.06 13.65
CA HIS A 269 -11.23 -13.83 14.48
C HIS A 269 -10.97 -12.36 14.86
N THR A 270 -11.68 -11.40 14.25
CA THR A 270 -11.50 -9.96 14.54
C THR A 270 -12.76 -9.36 15.15
N HIS A 271 -12.71 -9.02 16.44
CA HIS A 271 -13.75 -8.23 17.11
C HIS A 271 -13.18 -7.51 18.35
N LEU A 272 -13.79 -6.39 18.73
CA LEU A 272 -13.42 -5.61 19.93
C LEU A 272 -13.59 -6.41 21.25
N SER A 273 -14.46 -7.41 21.27
CA SER A 273 -14.77 -8.22 22.45
C SER A 273 -13.88 -9.45 22.64
N LEU A 274 -12.90 -9.69 21.75
CA LEU A 274 -12.10 -10.92 21.74
C LEU A 274 -10.65 -10.68 22.21
N PRO A 275 -10.19 -11.39 23.25
CA PRO A 275 -8.82 -11.26 23.73
C PRO A 275 -7.83 -11.98 22.82
N HIS A 276 -6.60 -11.45 22.81
CA HIS A 276 -5.42 -12.11 22.27
C HIS A 276 -4.37 -12.21 23.38
N TYR A 277 -3.60 -13.28 23.40
CA TYR A 277 -2.71 -13.59 24.52
C TYR A 277 -1.27 -13.76 24.05
N ASP A 278 -0.30 -13.22 24.78
CA ASP A 278 1.08 -13.69 24.65
C ASP A 278 1.31 -14.98 25.45
N SER A 279 2.49 -15.57 25.28
CA SER A 279 2.89 -16.84 25.89
C SER A 279 2.86 -16.90 27.43
N THR A 280 2.57 -15.79 28.15
CA THR A 280 2.36 -15.82 29.61
C THR A 280 0.92 -16.13 30.02
N GLU A 281 -0.07 -15.73 29.23
CA GLU A 281 -1.51 -15.95 29.50
C GLU A 281 -2.17 -16.92 28.50
N TRP A 282 -1.51 -17.26 27.39
CA TRP A 282 -2.11 -18.14 26.40
C TRP A 282 -2.21 -19.59 26.92
N ASN A 283 -3.42 -20.15 26.84
CA ASN A 283 -3.64 -21.59 26.90
C ASN A 283 -4.70 -21.98 25.86
N TRP A 284 -4.78 -23.28 25.53
CA TRP A 284 -5.61 -23.74 24.41
C TRP A 284 -7.10 -23.39 24.54
N ILE A 285 -7.71 -23.55 25.72
CA ILE A 285 -9.14 -23.28 25.89
C ILE A 285 -9.44 -21.77 25.86
N ARG A 286 -8.59 -20.93 26.47
CA ARG A 286 -8.67 -19.46 26.33
C ARG A 286 -8.55 -19.05 24.86
N GLY A 287 -7.62 -19.64 24.11
CA GLY A 287 -7.40 -19.34 22.69
C GLY A 287 -8.57 -19.76 21.79
N ALA A 288 -9.08 -20.98 21.95
CA ALA A 288 -10.20 -21.49 21.16
C ALA A 288 -11.52 -20.72 21.39
N LEU A 289 -11.74 -20.21 22.61
CA LEU A 289 -12.89 -19.37 22.95
C LEU A 289 -12.80 -17.95 22.39
N SER A 290 -11.63 -17.47 21.97
CA SER A 290 -11.44 -16.12 21.42
C SER A 290 -11.90 -15.97 19.95
N THR A 291 -13.06 -16.53 19.61
CA THR A 291 -13.72 -16.39 18.30
C THR A 291 -15.18 -15.96 18.46
N ILE A 292 -15.84 -15.53 17.39
CA ILE A 292 -17.21 -14.99 17.43
C ILE A 292 -18.04 -15.48 16.23
N ASP A 293 -19.20 -16.09 16.47
CA ASP A 293 -20.14 -16.48 15.41
C ASP A 293 -20.72 -15.23 14.71
N ARG A 294 -21.05 -15.30 13.41
CA ARG A 294 -21.52 -14.16 12.62
C ARG A 294 -22.75 -14.50 11.78
N ASP A 295 -23.77 -13.63 11.80
CA ASP A 295 -24.95 -13.86 10.96
C ASP A 295 -24.78 -13.37 9.51
N PHE A 296 -24.64 -14.32 8.58
CA PHE A 296 -24.56 -14.08 7.13
C PHE A 296 -25.92 -14.21 6.42
N GLY A 297 -27.04 -14.35 7.14
CA GLY A 297 -28.39 -14.45 6.58
C GLY A 297 -28.62 -15.74 5.79
N PHE A 298 -29.07 -15.65 4.54
CA PHE A 298 -29.32 -16.85 3.72
C PHE A 298 -28.00 -17.60 3.39
N LEU A 299 -26.86 -16.90 3.35
CA LEU A 299 -25.56 -17.49 3.07
C LEU A 299 -25.09 -18.45 4.17
N ASN A 300 -25.59 -18.34 5.40
CA ASN A 300 -25.28 -19.33 6.46
C ASN A 300 -25.53 -20.75 5.94
N ARG A 301 -26.71 -21.01 5.34
CA ARG A 301 -27.08 -22.33 4.81
C ARG A 301 -26.28 -22.73 3.55
N VAL A 302 -25.78 -21.76 2.78
CA VAL A 302 -24.95 -22.02 1.59
C VAL A 302 -23.51 -22.36 2.00
N PHE A 303 -23.04 -21.86 3.14
CA PHE A 303 -21.73 -22.16 3.72
C PHE A 303 -21.81 -23.25 4.81
N HIS A 304 -22.79 -24.16 4.69
CA HIS A 304 -23.01 -25.29 5.62
C HIS A 304 -23.06 -24.90 7.11
N ASP A 305 -23.59 -23.72 7.38
CA ASP A 305 -23.74 -23.08 8.69
C ASP A 305 -22.44 -22.84 9.49
N VAL A 306 -21.26 -22.92 8.84
CA VAL A 306 -19.96 -22.64 9.48
C VAL A 306 -19.91 -21.26 10.16
N THR A 307 -20.59 -20.26 9.58
CA THR A 307 -20.72 -18.89 10.11
C THR A 307 -21.51 -18.82 11.42
N HIS A 308 -22.31 -19.83 11.71
CA HIS A 308 -23.09 -19.98 12.95
C HIS A 308 -22.48 -21.01 13.91
N THR A 309 -21.33 -21.60 13.58
CA THR A 309 -20.73 -22.68 14.38
C THR A 309 -19.21 -22.55 14.54
N HIS A 310 -18.63 -21.38 14.26
CA HIS A 310 -17.18 -21.16 14.28
C HIS A 310 -16.61 -21.27 15.70
N VAL A 311 -17.36 -20.83 16.71
CA VAL A 311 -16.97 -21.01 18.13
C VAL A 311 -16.93 -22.48 18.53
N LEU A 312 -17.92 -23.29 18.13
CA LEU A 312 -17.87 -24.74 18.30
C LEU A 312 -16.68 -25.32 17.52
N HIS A 313 -16.47 -24.87 16.29
CA HIS A 313 -15.46 -25.39 15.39
C HIS A 313 -14.03 -25.23 15.95
N HIS A 314 -13.71 -24.12 16.62
CA HIS A 314 -12.42 -23.98 17.30
C HIS A 314 -12.26 -24.88 18.53
N LEU A 315 -13.35 -25.20 19.23
CA LEU A 315 -13.34 -26.11 20.38
C LEU A 315 -13.29 -27.60 19.96
N ILE A 316 -14.01 -27.97 18.89
CA ILE A 316 -14.29 -29.36 18.50
C ILE A 316 -14.45 -29.46 16.97
N SER A 317 -13.38 -29.24 16.22
CA SER A 317 -13.42 -29.13 14.74
C SER A 317 -13.81 -30.40 13.97
N TYR A 318 -13.80 -31.58 14.62
CA TYR A 318 -14.07 -32.88 14.02
C TYR A 318 -15.56 -33.31 14.04
N ILE A 319 -16.46 -32.44 14.52
CA ILE A 319 -17.92 -32.62 14.37
C ILE A 319 -18.32 -32.19 12.94
N PRO A 320 -19.06 -33.01 12.16
CA PRO A 320 -19.52 -32.59 10.83
C PRO A 320 -20.42 -31.35 10.89
N HIS A 321 -20.26 -30.44 9.92
CA HIS A 321 -21.19 -29.32 9.66
C HIS A 321 -22.69 -29.67 9.81
N TYR A 322 -23.12 -30.86 9.37
CA TYR A 322 -24.52 -31.30 9.44
C TYR A 322 -25.02 -31.73 10.85
N HIS A 323 -24.13 -31.75 11.86
CA HIS A 323 -24.46 -31.79 13.29
C HIS A 323 -23.91 -30.58 14.07
N ALA A 324 -23.05 -29.75 13.46
CA ALA A 324 -22.41 -28.62 14.12
C ALA A 324 -23.41 -27.64 14.76
N LYS A 325 -24.57 -27.39 14.14
CA LYS A 325 -25.60 -26.51 14.75
C LYS A 325 -26.14 -27.08 16.06
N GLU A 326 -26.47 -28.37 16.06
CA GLU A 326 -27.01 -29.12 17.19
C GLU A 326 -26.01 -29.16 18.35
N ALA A 327 -24.76 -29.52 18.09
CA ALA A 327 -23.69 -29.49 19.07
C ALA A 327 -23.41 -28.06 19.60
N ARG A 328 -23.44 -27.04 18.73
CA ARG A 328 -23.26 -25.62 19.10
C ARG A 328 -24.39 -25.13 19.99
N ASP A 329 -25.64 -25.52 19.69
CA ASP A 329 -26.80 -25.18 20.50
C ASP A 329 -26.84 -25.94 21.84
N ALA A 330 -26.24 -27.14 21.89
CA ALA A 330 -26.07 -27.91 23.13
C ALA A 330 -24.99 -27.35 24.07
N ILE A 331 -23.88 -26.79 23.57
CA ILE A 331 -22.83 -26.18 24.44
C ILE A 331 -23.12 -24.74 24.87
N LYS A 332 -24.00 -24.01 24.19
CA LYS A 332 -24.37 -22.62 24.53
C LYS A 332 -24.66 -22.39 26.03
N PRO A 333 -25.46 -23.22 26.73
CA PRO A 333 -25.73 -23.04 28.15
C PRO A 333 -24.49 -23.23 29.05
N VAL A 334 -23.51 -24.03 28.62
CA VAL A 334 -22.25 -24.26 29.34
C VAL A 334 -21.28 -23.10 29.12
N LEU A 335 -21.24 -22.55 27.90
CA LEU A 335 -20.40 -21.40 27.56
C LEU A 335 -20.83 -20.10 28.24
N GLY A 336 -22.14 -19.86 28.40
CA GLY A 336 -22.65 -18.64 29.05
C GLY A 336 -22.11 -17.36 28.39
N GLU A 337 -21.49 -16.47 29.18
CA GLU A 337 -20.92 -15.20 28.68
C GLU A 337 -19.78 -15.36 27.65
N TYR A 338 -19.18 -16.56 27.54
CA TYR A 338 -18.15 -16.86 26.55
C TYR A 338 -18.71 -17.06 25.14
N TYR A 339 -20.00 -17.37 25.01
CA TYR A 339 -20.62 -17.49 23.69
C TYR A 339 -21.03 -16.10 23.16
N LYS A 340 -20.29 -15.59 22.18
CA LYS A 340 -20.65 -14.36 21.45
C LYS A 340 -21.06 -14.68 20.01
N ILE A 341 -22.16 -14.07 19.56
CA ILE A 341 -22.65 -14.09 18.18
C ILE A 341 -23.01 -12.66 17.76
N ASP A 342 -22.42 -12.17 16.67
CA ASP A 342 -22.73 -10.85 16.14
C ASP A 342 -23.68 -10.93 14.94
N ARG A 343 -24.85 -10.29 15.07
CA ARG A 343 -25.88 -10.17 14.04
C ARG A 343 -25.81 -8.86 13.25
N THR A 344 -24.79 -8.03 13.51
CA THR A 344 -24.51 -6.82 12.73
C THR A 344 -24.39 -7.18 11.24
N PRO A 345 -25.20 -6.58 10.34
CA PRO A 345 -25.14 -6.89 8.91
C PRO A 345 -23.73 -6.79 8.34
N ILE A 346 -23.28 -7.82 7.59
CA ILE A 346 -21.87 -8.07 7.22
C ILE A 346 -21.10 -6.80 6.81
N PHE A 347 -21.65 -5.96 5.93
CA PHE A 347 -20.99 -4.73 5.48
C PHE A 347 -20.74 -3.70 6.60
N LYS A 348 -21.65 -3.59 7.58
CA LYS A 348 -21.46 -2.77 8.78
C LYS A 348 -20.39 -3.38 9.70
N ALA A 349 -20.43 -4.70 9.91
CA ALA A 349 -19.46 -5.41 10.74
C ALA A 349 -18.04 -5.27 10.16
N MET A 350 -17.86 -5.58 8.88
CA MET A 350 -16.61 -5.40 8.14
C MET A 350 -16.07 -3.96 8.20
N TRP A 351 -16.95 -2.96 8.11
CA TRP A 351 -16.55 -1.56 8.24
C TRP A 351 -16.17 -1.17 9.68
N ARG A 352 -16.83 -1.75 10.70
CA ARG A 352 -16.47 -1.59 12.11
C ARG A 352 -15.09 -2.20 12.39
N GLU A 353 -14.85 -3.46 12.00
CA GLU A 353 -13.54 -4.10 12.24
C GLU A 353 -12.41 -3.36 11.50
N ALA A 354 -12.65 -2.87 10.29
CA ALA A 354 -11.68 -2.07 9.54
C ALA A 354 -11.45 -0.64 10.10
N LYS A 355 -12.33 -0.16 10.99
CA LYS A 355 -12.24 1.16 11.65
C LYS A 355 -11.62 1.08 13.04
N GLU A 356 -12.00 0.09 13.85
CA GLU A 356 -11.58 -0.02 15.26
C GLU A 356 -10.48 -1.07 15.46
N CYS A 357 -10.58 -2.24 14.82
CA CYS A 357 -9.68 -3.38 15.07
C CYS A 357 -8.38 -3.29 14.24
N ILE A 358 -7.67 -2.17 14.40
CA ILE A 358 -6.46 -1.81 13.65
C ILE A 358 -5.20 -2.32 14.36
N TYR A 359 -5.17 -2.23 15.68
CA TYR A 359 -4.06 -2.67 16.52
C TYR A 359 -4.54 -3.10 17.91
N ILE A 360 -3.69 -3.87 18.58
CA ILE A 360 -3.90 -4.28 19.98
C ILE A 360 -2.97 -3.54 20.95
N GLU A 361 -3.45 -3.38 22.18
CA GLU A 361 -2.71 -2.90 23.37
C GLU A 361 -2.98 -3.84 24.57
N PRO A 362 -2.07 -3.95 25.54
CA PRO A 362 -2.26 -4.78 26.74
C PRO A 362 -3.37 -4.23 27.64
N ASP A 363 -3.98 -5.08 28.47
CA ASP A 363 -4.96 -4.68 29.47
C ASP A 363 -4.28 -4.27 30.79
N GLU A 364 -3.66 -3.08 30.79
CA GLU A 364 -2.76 -2.62 31.87
C GLU A 364 -3.42 -2.57 33.26
N ASP A 365 -4.74 -2.36 33.33
CA ASP A 365 -5.54 -2.35 34.57
C ASP A 365 -6.14 -3.73 34.94
N SER A 366 -5.63 -4.84 34.37
CA SER A 366 -6.07 -6.21 34.69
C SER A 366 -4.95 -7.05 35.30
N GLU A 367 -5.33 -8.08 36.06
CA GLU A 367 -4.39 -9.05 36.64
C GLU A 367 -3.67 -9.86 35.54
N HIS A 368 -4.35 -10.12 34.42
CA HIS A 368 -3.85 -10.89 33.28
C HIS A 368 -2.98 -10.06 32.32
N LYS A 369 -1.78 -9.67 32.76
CA LYS A 369 -0.91 -8.73 32.04
C LYS A 369 -0.48 -9.18 30.63
N GLY A 370 -0.53 -10.48 30.32
CA GLY A 370 -0.31 -11.04 28.98
C GLY A 370 -1.54 -11.01 28.05
N THR A 371 -2.65 -10.37 28.46
CA THR A 371 -3.87 -10.22 27.66
C THR A 371 -3.91 -8.88 26.94
N TYR A 372 -4.29 -8.91 25.66
CA TYR A 372 -4.32 -7.77 24.75
C TYR A 372 -5.67 -7.67 24.04
N TRP A 373 -6.11 -6.43 23.79
CA TRP A 373 -7.40 -6.13 23.17
C TRP A 373 -7.26 -5.13 22.03
N PHE A 374 -8.17 -5.19 21.07
CA PHE A 374 -8.37 -4.09 20.11
C PHE A 374 -9.00 -2.88 20.82
N ILE A 375 -8.56 -1.68 20.48
CA ILE A 375 -8.97 -0.43 21.15
C ILE A 375 -9.93 0.37 20.26
N ASN A 376 -11.16 0.56 20.74
CA ASN A 376 -12.18 1.38 20.10
C ASN A 376 -11.80 2.87 20.20
N MET A 377 -11.68 3.57 19.07
CA MET A 377 -11.32 5.00 19.04
C MET A 377 -12.55 5.93 18.99
N GLY A 378 -13.76 5.42 19.25
CA GLY A 378 -15.02 6.15 19.10
C GLY A 378 -15.98 6.09 20.30
N ALA A 379 -15.69 5.33 21.35
CA ALA A 379 -16.45 5.31 22.60
C ALA A 379 -15.51 5.07 23.80
N GLY A 380 -15.35 6.07 24.66
CA GLY A 380 -14.39 6.06 25.77
C GLY A 380 -14.82 5.22 26.98
N GLY A 381 -13.87 4.82 27.83
CA GLY A 381 -14.14 3.94 28.97
C GLY A 381 -13.06 3.76 30.05
N ARG A 382 -11.81 4.20 29.85
CA ARG A 382 -10.82 4.39 30.94
C ARG A 382 -10.13 5.75 30.79
N MET A 383 -9.66 6.31 31.90
CA MET A 383 -9.17 7.68 31.99
C MET A 383 -7.72 7.82 31.49
N LEU A 384 -7.55 8.06 30.18
CA LEU A 384 -6.47 8.93 29.74
C LEU A 384 -6.92 10.38 29.90
N ASP A 385 -6.06 11.24 30.45
CA ASP A 385 -6.44 12.61 30.78
C ASP A 385 -6.86 13.40 29.53
N SER A 386 -7.98 14.09 29.65
CA SER A 386 -8.72 14.72 28.55
C SER A 386 -8.19 16.12 28.19
N SER A 387 -6.88 16.29 28.23
CA SER A 387 -6.20 17.58 28.03
C SER A 387 -6.05 17.94 26.56
N GLU A 388 -5.59 17.04 25.69
CA GLU A 388 -5.33 17.35 24.26
C GLU A 388 -6.59 17.53 23.41
N ASP A 389 -7.56 16.59 23.45
CA ASP A 389 -8.76 16.66 22.59
C ASP A 389 -9.73 17.82 22.96
N LYS A 390 -9.56 18.44 24.12
CA LYS A 390 -10.30 19.67 24.48
C LYS A 390 -9.71 20.93 23.85
N ASP A 391 -8.45 20.92 23.40
CA ASP A 391 -7.80 22.10 22.82
C ASP A 391 -8.29 22.43 21.41
N ILE A 392 -8.62 21.42 20.59
CA ILE A 392 -9.00 21.63 19.17
C ILE A 392 -10.30 22.43 18.99
N LEU A 393 -11.11 22.57 20.06
CA LEU A 393 -12.34 23.37 20.08
C LEU A 393 -12.28 24.55 21.08
N LYS A 394 -11.11 24.82 21.69
CA LYS A 394 -10.91 26.12 22.36
C LYS A 394 -10.97 27.22 21.30
N ARG A 395 -11.65 28.33 21.65
CA ARG A 395 -11.54 29.54 20.83
C ARG A 395 -10.09 30.04 20.89
N VAL A 396 -9.51 30.35 19.74
CA VAL A 396 -8.23 31.07 19.68
C VAL A 396 -8.37 32.38 20.48
N PRO A 397 -7.38 32.76 21.30
CA PRO A 397 -7.38 34.06 21.97
C PRO A 397 -7.61 35.20 20.96
N VAL A 398 -8.45 36.17 21.34
CA VAL A 398 -8.79 37.31 20.47
C VAL A 398 -7.54 38.15 20.21
N ASP A 399 -6.73 38.37 21.24
CA ASP A 399 -5.43 39.01 21.15
C ASP A 399 -4.32 37.94 21.06
N PRO A 400 -3.54 37.87 19.96
CA PRO A 400 -2.42 36.94 19.87
C PRO A 400 -1.27 37.37 20.79
N PRO A 401 -0.59 36.44 21.50
CA PRO A 401 0.50 36.75 22.42
C PRO A 401 1.84 37.07 21.73
N PHE A 402 1.80 37.51 20.47
CA PHE A 402 2.95 37.81 19.62
C PHE A 402 2.59 38.91 18.61
N SER A 403 3.56 39.75 18.22
CA SER A 403 3.34 40.71 17.15
C SER A 403 3.58 40.08 15.77
N LEU A 404 3.09 40.74 14.72
CA LEU A 404 3.46 40.41 13.34
C LEU A 404 4.99 40.50 13.10
N SER A 405 5.72 41.28 13.90
CA SER A 405 7.18 41.33 13.82
C SER A 405 7.83 40.05 14.38
N ASP A 406 7.22 39.41 15.38
CA ASP A 406 7.76 38.20 16.01
C ASP A 406 7.50 36.96 15.15
N LEU A 407 6.33 36.91 14.51
CA LEU A 407 6.06 35.95 13.43
C LEU A 407 7.09 36.07 12.29
N LYS A 408 7.43 37.29 11.86
CA LYS A 408 8.46 37.52 10.83
C LYS A 408 9.87 37.14 11.28
N LYS A 409 10.22 37.29 12.56
CA LYS A 409 11.50 36.83 13.14
C LYS A 409 11.57 35.30 13.25
N ALA A 410 10.44 34.64 13.52
CA ALA A 410 10.36 33.18 13.67
C ALA A 410 10.46 32.44 12.32
N ILE A 411 10.08 33.09 11.22
CA ILE A 411 10.23 32.54 9.86
C ILE A 411 11.68 32.76 9.38
N PRO A 412 12.40 31.71 8.95
CA PRO A 412 13.75 31.86 8.42
C PRO A 412 13.81 32.83 7.22
N ALA A 413 14.84 33.69 7.18
CA ALA A 413 14.96 34.74 6.15
C ALA A 413 14.84 34.21 4.71
N HIS A 414 15.41 33.04 4.42
CA HIS A 414 15.35 32.41 3.10
C HIS A 414 13.95 31.94 2.66
N CYS A 415 12.96 31.94 3.56
CA CYS A 415 11.57 31.69 3.21
C CYS A 415 10.89 32.93 2.58
N PHE A 416 11.50 34.11 2.69
CA PHE A 416 11.06 35.33 2.01
C PHE A 416 11.80 35.57 0.68
N GLU A 417 12.81 34.76 0.34
CA GLU A 417 13.51 34.79 -0.94
C GLU A 417 12.59 34.27 -2.07
N ARG A 418 12.17 35.19 -2.95
CA ARG A 418 11.33 34.86 -4.11
C ARG A 418 12.20 34.44 -5.29
N SER A 419 11.70 33.58 -6.17
CA SER A 419 12.51 33.04 -7.26
C SER A 419 11.69 32.78 -8.51
N VAL A 420 11.77 33.71 -9.49
CA VAL A 420 11.12 33.60 -10.82
C VAL A 420 11.32 32.21 -11.42
N ILE A 421 12.53 31.65 -11.34
CA ILE A 421 12.89 30.36 -11.92
C ILE A 421 12.13 29.21 -11.23
N ARG A 422 12.05 29.22 -9.88
CA ARG A 422 11.33 28.19 -9.11
C ARG A 422 9.82 28.32 -9.29
N SER A 423 9.28 29.54 -9.32
CA SER A 423 7.85 29.79 -9.49
C SER A 423 7.39 29.42 -10.92
N SER A 424 8.15 29.82 -11.94
CA SER A 424 7.91 29.45 -13.34
C SER A 424 8.05 27.95 -13.60
N TYR A 425 8.92 27.24 -12.87
CA TYR A 425 9.00 25.78 -12.95
C TYR A 425 7.66 25.11 -12.59
N TYR A 426 6.96 25.58 -11.54
CA TYR A 426 5.65 25.04 -11.18
C TYR A 426 4.57 25.37 -12.23
N VAL A 427 4.62 26.55 -12.85
CA VAL A 427 3.72 26.88 -13.99
C VAL A 427 3.94 25.92 -15.17
N VAL A 428 5.20 25.71 -15.57
CA VAL A 428 5.54 24.81 -16.68
C VAL A 428 5.21 23.35 -16.33
N HIS A 429 5.46 22.92 -15.10
CA HIS A 429 5.07 21.60 -14.60
C HIS A 429 3.56 21.38 -14.70
N ASP A 430 2.75 22.26 -14.12
CA ASP A 430 1.29 22.08 -14.07
C ASP A 430 0.65 22.21 -15.45
N LEU A 431 1.20 23.05 -16.34
CA LEU A 431 0.80 23.09 -17.76
C LEU A 431 1.15 21.80 -18.52
N ILE A 432 2.32 21.21 -18.28
CA ILE A 432 2.70 19.91 -18.88
C ILE A 432 1.78 18.81 -18.36
N VAL A 433 1.52 18.74 -17.05
CA VAL A 433 0.62 17.74 -16.46
C VAL A 433 -0.81 17.93 -16.97
N ALA A 434 -1.31 19.17 -17.04
CA ALA A 434 -2.62 19.49 -17.62
C ALA A 434 -2.73 19.08 -19.10
N TYR A 435 -1.66 19.28 -19.89
CA TYR A 435 -1.62 18.85 -21.28
C TYR A 435 -1.56 17.33 -21.42
N VAL A 436 -0.78 16.64 -20.59
CA VAL A 436 -0.71 15.17 -20.59
C VAL A 436 -2.05 14.56 -20.22
N PHE A 437 -2.73 15.03 -19.18
CA PHE A 437 -4.07 14.53 -18.82
C PHE A 437 -5.10 14.82 -19.92
N TYR A 438 -5.08 16.02 -20.53
CA TYR A 438 -5.91 16.33 -21.70
C TYR A 438 -5.60 15.40 -22.89
N PHE A 439 -4.33 15.16 -23.21
CA PHE A 439 -3.91 14.29 -24.32
C PHE A 439 -4.37 12.85 -24.08
N LEU A 440 -4.16 12.30 -22.89
CA LEU A 440 -4.63 10.97 -22.51
C LEU A 440 -6.17 10.88 -22.59
N ALA A 441 -6.88 11.87 -22.06
CA ALA A 441 -8.34 11.91 -22.09
C ALA A 441 -8.90 11.96 -23.52
N ASN A 442 -8.40 12.91 -24.34
CA ASN A 442 -8.81 13.08 -25.73
C ASN A 442 -8.45 11.88 -26.62
N THR A 443 -7.34 11.18 -26.33
CA THR A 443 -6.89 10.03 -27.12
C THR A 443 -7.62 8.74 -26.73
N TYR A 444 -7.82 8.49 -25.44
CA TYR A 444 -8.25 7.17 -24.95
C TYR A 444 -9.69 7.10 -24.45
N ILE A 445 -10.30 8.18 -23.92
CA ILE A 445 -11.69 8.11 -23.44
C ILE A 445 -12.69 7.89 -24.60
N PRO A 446 -12.52 8.50 -25.80
CA PRO A 446 -13.35 8.17 -26.97
C PRO A 446 -13.23 6.73 -27.47
N LEU A 447 -12.18 5.99 -27.06
CA LEU A 447 -11.99 4.58 -27.41
C LEU A 447 -12.62 3.62 -26.38
N LEU A 448 -13.16 4.13 -25.28
CA LEU A 448 -13.85 3.32 -24.28
C LEU A 448 -15.31 3.03 -24.70
N PRO A 449 -15.84 1.83 -24.43
CA PRO A 449 -17.27 1.57 -24.50
C PRO A 449 -18.07 2.61 -23.69
N ALA A 450 -19.20 3.08 -24.23
CA ALA A 450 -19.90 4.26 -23.71
C ALA A 450 -20.13 4.28 -22.17
N PRO A 451 -20.51 3.18 -21.48
CA PRO A 451 -20.63 3.19 -20.01
C PRO A 451 -19.31 3.50 -19.28
N LEU A 452 -18.18 3.02 -19.79
CA LEU A 452 -16.86 3.31 -19.25
C LEU A 452 -16.40 4.72 -19.61
N ALA A 453 -16.74 5.23 -20.81
CA ALA A 453 -16.50 6.62 -21.17
C ALA A 453 -17.27 7.59 -20.25
N TYR A 454 -18.53 7.31 -19.91
CA TYR A 454 -19.34 8.12 -18.98
C TYR A 454 -18.82 8.11 -17.53
N LEU A 455 -18.05 7.10 -17.13
CA LEU A 455 -17.34 7.09 -15.83
C LEU A 455 -15.96 7.75 -15.92
N ALA A 456 -15.25 7.59 -17.03
CA ALA A 456 -13.93 8.17 -17.24
C ALA A 456 -13.96 9.69 -17.41
N TRP A 457 -14.99 10.27 -18.04
CA TRP A 457 -15.13 11.72 -18.20
C TRP A 457 -15.19 12.47 -16.84
N PRO A 458 -16.04 12.11 -15.86
CA PRO A 458 -16.01 12.70 -14.52
C PRO A 458 -14.69 12.53 -13.77
N ILE A 459 -14.02 11.37 -13.92
CA ILE A 459 -12.70 11.12 -13.30
C ILE A 459 -11.65 12.07 -13.90
N TYR A 460 -11.62 12.20 -15.22
CA TYR A 460 -10.76 13.17 -15.91
C TYR A 460 -11.09 14.61 -15.47
N TRP A 461 -12.36 15.01 -15.40
CA TRP A 461 -12.75 16.35 -14.95
C TRP A 461 -12.25 16.64 -13.52
N PHE A 462 -12.33 15.67 -12.61
CA PHE A 462 -11.81 15.82 -11.24
C PHE A 462 -10.28 15.96 -11.21
N CYS A 463 -9.55 15.13 -11.97
CA CYS A 463 -8.09 15.25 -12.08
C CYS A 463 -7.68 16.59 -12.72
N GLN A 464 -8.32 16.98 -13.81
CA GLN A 464 -8.03 18.22 -14.52
C GLN A 464 -8.34 19.45 -13.65
N ALA A 465 -9.47 19.47 -12.93
CA ALA A 465 -9.80 20.53 -11.98
C ALA A 465 -8.79 20.61 -10.83
N SER A 466 -8.27 19.47 -10.36
CA SER A 466 -7.21 19.44 -9.34
C SER A 466 -5.92 20.09 -9.84
N ILE A 467 -5.52 19.84 -11.10
CA ILE A 467 -4.34 20.47 -11.72
C ILE A 467 -4.59 21.97 -11.97
N CYS A 468 -5.77 22.34 -12.48
CA CYS A 468 -6.16 23.74 -12.65
C CYS A 468 -6.25 24.51 -11.31
N THR A 469 -6.46 23.82 -10.19
CA THR A 469 -6.37 24.42 -8.85
C THR A 469 -4.93 24.78 -8.50
N GLY A 470 -3.93 24.01 -8.95
CA GLY A 470 -2.51 24.39 -8.86
C GLY A 470 -2.21 25.69 -9.62
N LEU A 471 -2.65 25.79 -10.87
CA LEU A 471 -2.55 27.01 -11.67
C LEU A 471 -3.29 28.21 -11.04
N TRP A 472 -4.46 27.98 -10.42
CA TRP A 472 -5.18 29.00 -9.65
C TRP A 472 -4.37 29.48 -8.45
N VAL A 473 -3.77 28.56 -7.68
CA VAL A 473 -2.92 28.89 -6.53
C VAL A 473 -1.68 29.69 -6.96
N ILE A 474 -1.03 29.33 -8.08
CA ILE A 474 0.14 30.10 -8.56
C ILE A 474 -0.27 31.52 -8.97
N GLY A 475 -1.43 31.70 -9.62
CA GLY A 475 -1.98 33.04 -9.88
C GLY A 475 -2.43 33.79 -8.61
N HIS A 476 -2.84 33.09 -7.56
CA HIS A 476 -3.12 33.66 -6.25
C HIS A 476 -1.83 34.21 -5.59
N GLU A 477 -0.73 33.46 -5.64
CA GLU A 477 0.58 33.91 -5.15
C GLU A 477 1.11 35.15 -5.89
N CYS A 478 0.80 35.30 -7.19
CA CYS A 478 1.08 36.53 -7.93
C CYS A 478 0.34 37.76 -7.36
N GLY A 479 -0.92 37.58 -6.94
CA GLY A 479 -1.73 38.65 -6.33
C GLY A 479 -1.15 39.17 -5.00
N HIS A 480 -0.50 38.27 -4.25
CA HIS A 480 0.25 38.57 -3.01
C HIS A 480 1.70 39.01 -3.26
N HIS A 481 2.13 39.09 -4.52
CA HIS A 481 3.48 39.41 -4.92
C HIS A 481 4.54 38.41 -4.39
N ALA A 482 4.19 37.12 -4.31
CA ALA A 482 5.09 36.06 -3.85
C ALA A 482 5.84 35.33 -4.99
N PHE A 483 5.40 35.50 -6.24
CA PHE A 483 5.95 34.78 -7.39
C PHE A 483 7.36 35.26 -7.76
N SER A 484 7.63 36.58 -7.69
CA SER A 484 8.95 37.17 -7.98
C SER A 484 9.25 38.47 -7.22
N GLU A 485 10.44 39.01 -7.44
CA GLU A 485 10.87 40.33 -6.96
C GLU A 485 10.25 41.49 -7.77
N TYR A 486 9.58 41.21 -8.91
CA TYR A 486 9.04 42.21 -9.82
C TYR A 486 7.52 42.12 -9.92
N GLN A 487 6.79 43.06 -9.31
CA GLN A 487 5.32 43.04 -9.29
C GLN A 487 4.68 42.99 -10.69
N TRP A 488 5.34 43.52 -11.73
CA TRP A 488 4.87 43.45 -13.12
C TRP A 488 4.98 42.04 -13.74
N VAL A 489 5.96 41.24 -13.34
CA VAL A 489 6.07 39.83 -13.76
C VAL A 489 4.94 39.04 -13.13
N ASP A 490 4.76 39.21 -11.82
CA ASP A 490 3.68 38.57 -11.06
C ASP A 490 2.32 38.94 -11.66
N ASP A 491 2.08 40.21 -11.96
CA ASP A 491 0.82 40.65 -12.55
C ASP A 491 0.60 40.19 -13.99
N THR A 492 1.67 40.01 -14.78
CA THR A 492 1.57 39.42 -16.12
C THR A 492 1.24 37.93 -16.04
N VAL A 493 1.94 37.17 -15.18
CA VAL A 493 1.74 35.73 -15.01
C VAL A 493 0.37 35.44 -14.38
N GLY A 494 0.01 36.16 -13.32
CA GLY A 494 -1.28 36.06 -12.65
C GLY A 494 -2.44 36.36 -13.60
N PHE A 495 -2.35 37.45 -14.37
CA PHE A 495 -3.33 37.79 -15.40
C PHE A 495 -3.54 36.66 -16.41
N ILE A 496 -2.46 36.08 -16.95
CA ILE A 496 -2.55 34.98 -17.92
C ILE A 496 -3.18 33.73 -17.29
N LEU A 497 -2.68 33.31 -16.11
CA LEU A 497 -3.12 32.07 -15.46
C LEU A 497 -4.58 32.14 -15.01
N HIS A 498 -4.98 33.21 -14.34
CA HIS A 498 -6.36 33.37 -13.86
C HIS A 498 -7.34 33.60 -15.01
N SER A 499 -6.97 34.35 -16.06
CA SER A 499 -7.84 34.53 -17.23
C SER A 499 -8.12 33.21 -17.97
N ALA A 500 -7.11 32.34 -18.10
CA ALA A 500 -7.24 31.03 -18.73
C ALA A 500 -8.22 30.08 -17.99
N ILE A 501 -8.53 30.36 -16.72
CA ILE A 501 -9.49 29.61 -15.89
C ILE A 501 -10.69 30.48 -15.47
N PHE A 502 -11.03 31.50 -16.26
CA PHE A 502 -12.20 32.37 -16.10
C PHE A 502 -12.26 33.16 -14.77
N THR A 503 -11.12 33.42 -14.14
CA THR A 503 -10.99 34.28 -12.95
C THR A 503 -10.46 35.67 -13.36
N PRO A 504 -11.18 36.78 -13.09
CA PRO A 504 -10.74 38.11 -13.48
C PRO A 504 -9.61 38.62 -12.56
N TYR A 505 -8.36 38.44 -12.98
CA TYR A 505 -7.18 38.52 -12.11
C TYR A 505 -7.10 39.78 -11.23
N PHE A 506 -7.12 40.99 -11.81
CA PHE A 506 -6.88 42.21 -11.02
C PHE A 506 -8.09 42.52 -10.12
N SER A 507 -9.31 42.35 -10.61
CA SER A 507 -10.51 42.61 -9.79
C SER A 507 -10.61 41.62 -8.61
N TRP A 508 -10.26 40.35 -8.84
CA TRP A 508 -10.08 39.36 -7.78
C TRP A 508 -8.90 39.71 -6.86
N LYS A 509 -7.74 40.11 -7.39
CA LYS A 509 -6.55 40.51 -6.61
C LYS A 509 -6.88 41.63 -5.62
N TYR A 510 -7.67 42.63 -6.02
CA TYR A 510 -8.05 43.75 -5.16
C TYR A 510 -9.03 43.35 -4.06
N SER A 511 -10.13 42.66 -4.39
CA SER A 511 -11.09 42.20 -3.36
C SER A 511 -10.47 41.17 -2.41
N HIS A 512 -9.67 40.24 -2.94
CA HIS A 512 -8.96 39.23 -2.15
C HIS A 512 -7.88 39.85 -1.24
N ARG A 513 -7.17 40.88 -1.71
CA ARG A 513 -6.23 41.64 -0.87
C ARG A 513 -6.95 42.37 0.28
N ASN A 514 -8.14 42.92 0.04
CA ASN A 514 -8.94 43.53 1.11
C ASN A 514 -9.49 42.47 2.08
N HIS A 515 -9.90 41.29 1.59
CA HIS A 515 -10.23 40.13 2.43
C HIS A 515 -9.05 39.68 3.29
N HIS A 516 -7.83 39.59 2.76
CA HIS A 516 -6.64 39.25 3.57
C HIS A 516 -6.31 40.32 4.63
N ALA A 517 -6.61 41.59 4.38
CA ALA A 517 -6.46 42.66 5.37
C ALA A 517 -7.58 42.65 6.45
N ASN A 518 -8.73 42.02 6.17
CA ASN A 518 -9.95 42.07 7.00
C ASN A 518 -10.55 40.67 7.27
N THR A 519 -9.74 39.61 7.29
CA THR A 519 -10.25 38.22 7.26
C THR A 519 -11.10 37.90 8.50
N ASN A 520 -12.32 37.40 8.29
CA ASN A 520 -13.36 37.20 9.32
C ASN A 520 -13.98 38.48 9.91
N SER A 521 -13.67 39.68 9.38
CA SER A 521 -14.44 40.89 9.72
C SER A 521 -15.88 40.73 9.24
N LEU A 522 -16.85 40.98 10.13
CA LEU A 522 -18.27 40.92 9.75
C LEU A 522 -18.71 42.12 8.88
N ASP A 523 -17.83 43.11 8.72
CA ASP A 523 -18.15 44.43 8.19
C ASP A 523 -17.21 44.82 7.01
N ASN A 524 -16.01 44.23 6.93
CA ASN A 524 -14.98 44.54 5.93
C ASN A 524 -14.41 43.32 5.16
N ASP A 525 -14.86 42.08 5.42
CA ASP A 525 -14.43 40.92 4.64
C ASP A 525 -15.12 40.91 3.26
N GLU A 526 -14.33 41.03 2.18
CA GLU A 526 -14.89 41.09 0.82
C GLU A 526 -15.31 39.73 0.25
N VAL A 527 -14.83 38.61 0.79
CA VAL A 527 -15.01 37.27 0.17
C VAL A 527 -16.11 36.47 0.88
N TYR A 528 -16.12 36.46 2.22
CA TYR A 528 -17.07 35.67 2.99
C TYR A 528 -17.49 36.28 4.34
N ILE A 529 -18.67 36.90 4.38
CA ILE A 529 -19.32 37.33 5.62
C ILE A 529 -20.35 36.26 6.08
N PRO A 530 -20.14 35.59 7.23
CA PRO A 530 -21.08 34.58 7.73
C PRO A 530 -22.42 35.21 8.16
N LYS A 531 -23.53 34.73 7.57
CA LYS A 531 -24.89 35.22 7.88
C LYS A 531 -25.28 34.90 9.32
N ARG A 532 -25.55 35.93 10.14
CA ARG A 532 -26.00 35.81 11.55
C ARG A 532 -27.18 34.84 11.69
N LYS A 533 -27.17 33.99 12.73
CA LYS A 533 -28.11 32.86 12.96
C LYS A 533 -29.60 33.23 12.84
N SER A 534 -29.98 34.46 13.21
CA SER A 534 -31.33 35.01 13.07
C SER A 534 -31.79 35.07 11.61
N LYS A 535 -30.94 35.55 10.69
CA LYS A 535 -31.25 35.74 9.26
C LYS A 535 -31.28 34.42 8.44
N VAL A 536 -30.95 33.29 9.06
CA VAL A 536 -30.94 31.94 8.42
C VAL A 536 -31.93 30.94 9.05
N ARG A 537 -32.71 31.33 10.07
CA ARG A 537 -33.44 30.39 10.95
C ARG A 537 -34.41 29.44 10.21
N ASN A 538 -35.04 29.91 9.14
CA ASN A 538 -36.10 29.17 8.46
C ASN A 538 -35.53 28.10 7.50
N TYR A 539 -34.60 28.48 6.61
CA TYR A 539 -33.99 27.56 5.65
C TYR A 539 -32.83 26.73 6.22
N SER A 540 -32.21 27.13 7.33
CA SER A 540 -31.20 26.29 8.00
C SER A 540 -31.76 24.98 8.57
N LYS A 541 -33.07 24.87 8.86
CA LYS A 541 -33.71 23.58 9.16
C LYS A 541 -33.74 22.66 7.93
N LEU A 542 -34.07 23.20 6.76
CA LEU A 542 -34.14 22.46 5.49
C LEU A 542 -32.76 21.98 5.02
N LEU A 543 -31.71 22.79 5.24
CA LEU A 543 -30.36 22.49 4.76
C LEU A 543 -29.50 21.65 5.73
N ASN A 544 -29.89 21.47 7.00
CA ASN A 544 -29.09 20.73 7.98
C ASN A 544 -29.38 19.21 8.07
N ASN A 545 -30.31 18.68 7.28
CA ASN A 545 -30.48 17.23 7.07
C ASN A 545 -29.46 16.69 6.03
N PRO A 546 -29.25 15.37 5.88
CA PRO A 546 -28.21 14.85 4.98
C PRO A 546 -28.36 15.26 3.51
N PRO A 547 -29.56 15.17 2.87
CA PRO A 547 -29.76 15.69 1.50
C PRO A 547 -29.46 17.19 1.38
N GLY A 548 -29.91 18.00 2.35
CA GLY A 548 -29.67 19.45 2.39
C GLY A 548 -28.20 19.82 2.52
N ARG A 549 -27.41 19.01 3.27
CA ARG A 549 -25.95 19.17 3.36
C ARG A 549 -25.26 18.81 2.05
N VAL A 550 -25.66 17.72 1.39
CA VAL A 550 -25.14 17.33 0.07
C VAL A 550 -25.47 18.41 -0.97
N PHE A 551 -26.72 18.90 -1.02
CA PHE A 551 -27.12 20.02 -1.88
C PHE A 551 -26.29 21.28 -1.60
N THR A 552 -26.13 21.66 -0.33
CA THR A 552 -25.32 22.82 0.07
C THR A 552 -23.86 22.69 -0.34
N LEU A 553 -23.28 21.49 -0.23
CA LEU A 553 -21.91 21.20 -0.62
C LEU A 553 -21.74 21.30 -2.14
N VAL A 554 -22.58 20.60 -2.91
CA VAL A 554 -22.56 20.62 -4.38
C VAL A 554 -22.75 22.05 -4.89
N PHE A 555 -23.79 22.75 -4.45
CA PHE A 555 -24.07 24.13 -4.88
C PHE A 555 -22.90 25.09 -4.61
N ARG A 556 -22.25 24.99 -3.44
CA ARG A 556 -21.07 25.81 -3.11
C ARG A 556 -19.88 25.49 -4.01
N LEU A 557 -19.62 24.20 -4.27
CA LEU A 557 -18.49 23.77 -5.10
C LEU A 557 -18.69 24.05 -6.60
N THR A 558 -19.93 24.05 -7.12
CA THR A 558 -20.20 24.27 -8.56
C THR A 558 -20.58 25.70 -8.91
N LEU A 559 -21.33 26.40 -8.06
CA LEU A 559 -21.88 27.73 -8.36
C LEU A 559 -21.45 28.83 -7.37
N GLY A 560 -20.86 28.47 -6.22
CA GLY A 560 -20.48 29.44 -5.18
C GLY A 560 -19.51 30.52 -5.68
N PHE A 561 -18.40 30.13 -6.30
CA PHE A 561 -17.40 31.08 -6.80
C PHE A 561 -17.88 31.89 -8.03
N PRO A 562 -18.54 31.30 -9.06
CA PRO A 562 -19.18 32.08 -10.12
C PRO A 562 -20.20 33.10 -9.62
N LEU A 563 -21.06 32.74 -8.67
CA LEU A 563 -22.05 33.67 -8.11
C LEU A 563 -21.39 34.76 -7.25
N TYR A 564 -20.30 34.46 -6.54
CA TYR A 564 -19.49 35.46 -5.85
C TYR A 564 -18.95 36.51 -6.84
N LEU A 565 -18.27 36.08 -7.91
CA LEU A 565 -17.76 37.01 -8.92
C LEU A 565 -18.87 37.83 -9.58
N LEU A 566 -20.00 37.20 -9.94
CA LEU A 566 -21.09 37.85 -10.67
C LEU A 566 -22.01 38.74 -9.82
N THR A 567 -22.10 38.55 -8.49
CA THR A 567 -23.13 39.21 -7.64
C THR A 567 -22.71 39.57 -6.22
N ASN A 568 -21.44 39.32 -5.85
CA ASN A 568 -20.88 39.46 -4.49
C ASN A 568 -21.68 38.75 -3.37
N ILE A 569 -22.43 37.68 -3.69
CA ILE A 569 -23.45 37.08 -2.81
C ILE A 569 -22.96 36.59 -1.43
N SER A 570 -21.66 36.33 -1.28
CA SER A 570 -21.01 35.95 -0.02
C SER A 570 -20.20 37.07 0.64
N GLY A 571 -19.84 38.10 -0.12
CA GLY A 571 -18.92 39.16 0.31
C GLY A 571 -19.59 40.32 1.03
N LYS A 572 -18.88 41.45 1.08
CA LYS A 572 -19.39 42.71 1.64
C LYS A 572 -20.65 43.17 0.92
N LYS A 573 -21.62 43.68 1.70
CA LYS A 573 -22.80 44.36 1.17
C LYS A 573 -22.49 45.84 0.95
N TYR A 574 -22.81 46.30 -0.24
CA TYR A 574 -22.75 47.70 -0.65
C TYR A 574 -24.17 48.24 -0.87
N GLY A 575 -24.37 49.56 -0.78
CA GLY A 575 -25.66 50.22 -1.03
C GLY A 575 -26.13 50.18 -2.50
N ARG A 576 -25.32 49.62 -3.40
CA ARG A 576 -25.62 49.38 -4.83
C ARG A 576 -25.11 48.00 -5.25
N PHE A 577 -25.56 47.52 -6.40
CA PHE A 577 -25.10 46.23 -6.95
C PHE A 577 -23.58 46.19 -7.09
N ALA A 578 -23.00 45.03 -6.77
CA ALA A 578 -21.55 44.82 -6.70
C ALA A 578 -21.20 43.50 -7.40
N ASN A 579 -20.21 43.56 -8.29
CA ASN A 579 -19.67 42.39 -9.00
C ASN A 579 -18.21 42.66 -9.42
N HIS A 580 -17.52 41.61 -9.88
CA HIS A 580 -16.10 41.62 -10.22
C HIS A 580 -15.79 41.95 -11.69
N PHE A 581 -16.83 42.17 -12.52
CA PHE A 581 -16.74 42.45 -13.96
C PHE A 581 -17.30 43.84 -14.34
N ASP A 582 -17.31 44.76 -13.38
CA ASP A 582 -17.74 46.14 -13.53
C ASP A 582 -16.66 47.06 -12.95
N PRO A 583 -15.89 47.78 -13.78
CA PRO A 583 -14.93 48.78 -13.32
C PRO A 583 -15.51 49.89 -12.45
N MET A 584 -16.82 50.14 -12.50
CA MET A 584 -17.52 51.12 -11.67
C MET A 584 -18.13 50.51 -10.39
N SER A 585 -17.97 49.20 -10.16
CA SER A 585 -18.42 48.46 -8.99
C SER A 585 -17.91 49.09 -7.68
N PRO A 586 -18.72 49.13 -6.61
CA PRO A 586 -18.31 49.73 -5.33
C PRO A 586 -17.18 48.97 -4.60
N ILE A 587 -16.76 47.79 -5.13
CA ILE A 587 -15.61 47.02 -4.64
C ILE A 587 -14.27 47.73 -4.94
N PHE A 588 -14.22 48.58 -5.98
CA PHE A 588 -12.95 49.09 -6.53
C PHE A 588 -12.82 50.61 -6.44
N THR A 589 -11.62 51.08 -6.10
CA THR A 589 -11.29 52.51 -6.08
C THR A 589 -11.04 53.05 -7.49
N GLU A 590 -11.04 54.37 -7.63
CA GLU A 590 -10.86 55.06 -8.93
C GLU A 590 -9.55 54.68 -9.64
N ARG A 591 -8.51 54.33 -8.86
CA ARG A 591 -7.17 53.96 -9.36
C ARG A 591 -7.10 52.52 -9.90
N GLU A 592 -8.06 51.68 -9.52
CA GLU A 592 -8.04 50.23 -9.82
C GLU A 592 -8.90 49.90 -11.05
N ARG A 593 -9.88 50.75 -11.39
CA ARG A 593 -10.85 50.55 -12.49
C ARG A 593 -10.22 50.14 -13.82
N ILE A 594 -9.09 50.73 -14.19
CA ILE A 594 -8.38 50.41 -15.45
C ILE A 594 -7.88 48.96 -15.45
N GLN A 595 -7.40 48.45 -14.32
CA GLN A 595 -6.92 47.07 -14.22
C GLN A 595 -8.07 46.06 -14.09
N VAL A 596 -9.19 46.45 -13.49
CA VAL A 596 -10.46 45.68 -13.58
C VAL A 596 -10.86 45.50 -15.04
N LEU A 597 -10.92 46.59 -15.82
CA LEU A 597 -11.23 46.52 -17.26
C LEU A 597 -10.24 45.65 -18.05
N VAL A 598 -8.94 45.68 -17.72
CA VAL A 598 -7.95 44.77 -18.32
C VAL A 598 -8.25 43.30 -17.98
N SER A 599 -8.72 43.00 -16.77
CA SER A 599 -9.17 41.65 -16.38
C SER A 599 -10.33 41.19 -17.25
N ASP A 600 -11.34 42.05 -17.42
CA ASP A 600 -12.54 41.75 -18.21
C ASP A 600 -12.20 41.49 -19.68
N LEU A 601 -11.31 42.30 -20.26
CA LEU A 601 -10.75 42.09 -21.60
C LEU A 601 -9.98 40.77 -21.71
N GLY A 602 -9.25 40.35 -20.67
CA GLY A 602 -8.60 39.04 -20.59
C GLY A 602 -9.61 37.88 -20.66
N ILE A 603 -10.69 37.95 -19.88
CA ILE A 603 -11.77 36.96 -19.90
C ILE A 603 -12.46 36.93 -21.28
N LEU A 604 -12.77 38.09 -21.86
CA LEU A 604 -13.38 38.19 -23.18
C LEU A 604 -12.47 37.63 -24.28
N ALA A 605 -11.15 37.85 -24.20
CA ALA A 605 -10.18 37.27 -25.13
C ALA A 605 -10.15 35.73 -25.05
N VAL A 606 -10.20 35.15 -23.84
CA VAL A 606 -10.26 33.70 -23.65
C VAL A 606 -11.59 33.12 -24.16
N ILE A 607 -12.73 33.76 -23.88
CA ILE A 607 -14.05 33.39 -24.44
C ILE A 607 -14.01 33.42 -25.97
N TYR A 608 -13.39 34.43 -26.57
CA TYR A 608 -13.27 34.56 -28.02
C TYR A 608 -12.34 33.49 -28.63
N ALA A 609 -11.21 33.19 -27.98
CA ALA A 609 -10.30 32.12 -28.40
C ALA A 609 -10.99 30.73 -28.34
N VAL A 610 -11.75 30.44 -27.28
CA VAL A 610 -12.55 29.21 -27.16
C VAL A 610 -13.62 29.15 -28.26
N LYS A 611 -14.32 30.26 -28.54
CA LYS A 611 -15.31 30.35 -29.63
C LYS A 611 -14.68 30.05 -31.00
N LEU A 612 -13.49 30.58 -31.29
CA LEU A 612 -12.75 30.28 -32.52
C LEU A 612 -12.30 28.82 -32.59
N GLY A 613 -11.77 28.26 -31.49
CA GLY A 613 -11.36 26.85 -31.43
C GLY A 613 -12.52 25.86 -31.65
N VAL A 614 -13.71 26.17 -31.12
CA VAL A 614 -14.94 25.40 -31.36
C VAL A 614 -15.41 25.54 -32.81
N ALA A 615 -15.33 26.72 -33.41
CA ALA A 615 -15.68 26.93 -34.81
C ALA A 615 -14.75 26.15 -35.76
N ALA A 616 -13.44 26.15 -35.49
CA ALA A 616 -12.43 25.52 -36.34
C ALA A 616 -12.43 23.97 -36.32
N LYS A 617 -12.95 23.33 -35.26
CA LYS A 617 -12.96 21.86 -35.11
C LYS A 617 -14.30 21.18 -35.43
N GLY A 618 -15.33 21.95 -35.78
CA GLY A 618 -16.66 21.41 -36.09
C GLY A 618 -17.49 21.05 -34.86
N ALA A 619 -18.83 21.16 -34.98
CA ALA A 619 -19.74 21.18 -33.84
C ALA A 619 -20.07 19.80 -33.21
N ALA A 620 -19.26 18.75 -33.49
CA ALA A 620 -19.52 17.38 -33.02
C ALA A 620 -19.56 17.25 -31.48
N TRP A 621 -18.83 18.12 -30.76
CA TRP A 621 -18.74 18.12 -29.29
C TRP A 621 -19.81 18.97 -28.58
N VAL A 622 -20.65 19.72 -29.32
CA VAL A 622 -21.50 20.80 -28.75
C VAL A 622 -23.01 20.50 -28.86
N SER A 623 -23.39 19.42 -29.54
CA SER A 623 -24.78 19.01 -29.75
C SER A 623 -25.59 18.89 -28.45
N THR A 624 -24.99 18.37 -27.38
CA THR A 624 -25.62 18.17 -26.05
C THR A 624 -25.90 19.48 -25.29
N ILE A 625 -25.15 20.55 -25.53
CA ILE A 625 -25.26 21.82 -24.76
C ILE A 625 -26.27 22.79 -25.39
N ARG A 626 -26.52 22.67 -26.70
CA ARG A 626 -27.32 23.62 -27.49
C ARG A 626 -28.79 23.76 -27.06
N SER A 627 -29.33 22.81 -26.30
CA SER A 627 -30.73 22.79 -25.85
C SER A 627 -31.01 23.58 -24.57
N ILE A 628 -30.01 23.88 -23.73
CA ILE A 628 -30.22 24.38 -22.35
C ILE A 628 -29.95 25.89 -22.21
N GLY A 629 -28.87 26.39 -22.84
CA GLY A 629 -28.34 27.74 -22.57
C GLY A 629 -29.31 28.93 -22.74
N PRO A 630 -30.04 29.06 -23.87
CA PRO A 630 -30.78 30.29 -24.18
C PRO A 630 -31.97 30.60 -23.26
N GLN A 631 -32.57 29.59 -22.63
CA GLN A 631 -33.72 29.77 -21.73
C GLN A 631 -33.26 30.13 -20.31
N PHE A 632 -32.20 29.48 -19.81
CA PHE A 632 -31.66 29.71 -18.46
C PHE A 632 -31.14 31.15 -18.27
N LEU A 633 -30.40 31.68 -19.25
CA LEU A 633 -29.90 33.06 -19.21
C LEU A 633 -31.03 34.11 -19.26
N LYS A 634 -32.13 33.83 -19.98
CA LYS A 634 -33.32 34.72 -20.01
C LYS A 634 -34.10 34.73 -18.69
N ALA A 635 -34.05 33.65 -17.91
CA ALA A 635 -34.66 33.63 -16.58
C ALA A 635 -33.88 34.51 -15.59
N MET A 636 -32.57 34.30 -15.47
CA MET A 636 -31.72 35.05 -14.53
C MET A 636 -31.75 36.57 -14.76
N TRP A 637 -31.78 37.03 -16.01
CA TRP A 637 -31.81 38.48 -16.31
C TRP A 637 -33.16 39.15 -15.99
N ARG A 638 -34.22 38.37 -15.75
CA ARG A 638 -35.56 38.89 -15.42
C ARG A 638 -35.77 39.09 -13.92
N GLU A 639 -35.24 38.19 -13.08
CA GLU A 639 -35.35 38.31 -11.62
C GLU A 639 -34.44 39.41 -11.03
N ALA A 640 -33.32 39.71 -11.68
CA ALA A 640 -32.32 40.68 -11.19
C ALA A 640 -32.79 42.15 -11.18
N LYS A 641 -34.03 42.46 -11.58
CA LYS A 641 -34.53 43.83 -11.79
C LYS A 641 -35.53 44.33 -10.74
N GLU A 642 -36.03 43.47 -9.85
CA GLU A 642 -37.09 43.80 -8.89
C GLU A 642 -36.76 43.40 -7.44
N CYS A 643 -35.98 44.24 -6.75
CA CYS A 643 -36.08 44.46 -5.30
C CYS A 643 -35.32 45.74 -4.89
N ILE A 644 -35.96 46.60 -4.10
CA ILE A 644 -35.58 48.01 -3.91
C ILE A 644 -35.56 48.39 -2.43
N TYR A 645 -34.41 48.91 -1.97
CA TYR A 645 -34.16 49.79 -0.81
C TYR A 645 -34.52 49.34 0.63
N ILE A 646 -33.64 49.69 1.59
CA ILE A 646 -33.84 50.60 2.75
C ILE A 646 -32.57 50.57 3.62
N GLU A 647 -32.28 51.67 4.35
CA GLU A 647 -30.97 52.00 4.93
C GLU A 647 -30.97 52.03 6.50
N PRO A 648 -30.18 52.85 7.26
CA PRO A 648 -29.34 52.35 8.38
C PRO A 648 -29.95 52.64 9.78
N ASP A 649 -29.31 52.50 10.96
CA ASP A 649 -27.92 52.15 11.34
C ASP A 649 -27.89 51.23 12.63
N GLN A 650 -27.15 51.34 13.76
CA GLN A 650 -26.03 52.16 14.31
C GLN A 650 -25.33 51.41 15.49
N ASP A 651 -24.11 51.82 15.91
CA ASP A 651 -23.47 51.78 17.26
C ASP A 651 -23.47 50.50 18.17
N SER A 652 -22.55 50.29 19.14
CA SER A 652 -21.23 50.88 19.48
C SER A 652 -20.39 50.00 20.45
N GLU A 653 -19.08 50.29 20.54
CA GLU A 653 -18.16 50.25 21.72
C GLU A 653 -17.85 49.01 22.63
N HIS A 654 -16.56 48.61 22.61
CA HIS A 654 -15.57 48.50 23.74
C HIS A 654 -15.49 47.39 24.84
N LYS A 655 -14.20 47.15 25.25
CA LYS A 655 -13.64 46.83 26.61
C LYS A 655 -13.79 45.40 27.20
N ASP A 656 -12.84 44.83 27.98
CA ASP A 656 -11.39 45.11 28.24
C ASP A 656 -10.68 43.92 28.99
N PHE A 657 -9.35 43.99 29.12
CA PHE A 657 -8.44 43.45 30.16
C PHE A 657 -8.09 41.94 30.40
N ARG A 658 -6.78 41.67 30.23
CA ARG A 658 -5.78 41.07 31.17
C ARG A 658 -5.58 39.54 31.39
N ASN A 659 -4.38 39.10 31.00
CA ASN A 659 -3.32 38.39 31.78
C ASN A 659 -3.65 37.11 32.60
N MET A 660 -3.00 35.98 32.27
CA MET A 660 -1.76 35.46 32.92
C MET A 660 -1.43 34.02 32.49
N GLY A 661 -0.15 33.62 32.62
CA GLY A 661 0.30 32.21 32.67
C GLY A 661 0.89 31.62 31.38
N ALA A 662 2.05 30.97 31.49
CA ALA A 662 2.76 30.31 30.39
C ALA A 662 3.20 28.88 30.78
N GLY A 663 3.40 27.98 29.80
CA GLY A 663 3.90 26.62 30.10
C GLY A 663 3.78 25.56 29.00
N GLY A 664 4.29 25.82 27.79
CA GLY A 664 4.39 24.79 26.73
C GLY A 664 5.70 23.98 26.82
N ARG A 665 5.65 22.65 26.60
CA ARG A 665 6.84 21.78 26.55
C ARG A 665 6.83 20.91 25.28
N MET A 666 7.99 20.69 24.68
CA MET A 666 8.15 20.09 23.36
C MET A 666 7.96 18.56 23.37
N LEU A 667 7.48 18.01 22.24
CA LEU A 667 7.34 16.56 22.03
C LEU A 667 8.65 15.87 21.58
N ASP A 668 8.65 14.54 21.72
CA ASP A 668 9.85 13.70 21.81
C ASP A 668 10.69 13.60 20.52
N SER A 669 12.01 13.51 20.72
CA SER A 669 13.06 13.36 19.70
C SER A 669 14.00 12.17 19.94
N SER A 670 13.67 11.28 20.89
CA SER A 670 14.54 10.20 21.38
C SER A 670 14.91 9.15 20.31
N LYS A 671 13.91 8.59 19.61
CA LYS A 671 14.10 7.33 18.85
C LYS A 671 14.87 7.46 17.53
N ASP A 672 14.85 8.63 16.89
CA ASP A 672 15.70 8.87 15.72
C ASP A 672 17.18 9.11 16.12
N LYS A 673 17.48 9.42 17.39
CA LYS A 673 18.86 9.67 17.87
C LYS A 673 19.69 8.40 18.07
N GLU A 674 19.10 7.27 18.49
CA GLU A 674 19.86 6.01 18.68
C GLU A 674 20.43 5.45 17.37
N ILE A 675 19.65 5.53 16.29
CA ILE A 675 20.07 5.06 14.96
C ILE A 675 21.21 5.93 14.41
N LEU A 676 21.20 7.22 14.74
CA LEU A 676 22.24 8.18 14.34
C LEU A 676 23.47 8.21 15.28
N LYS A 677 23.46 7.51 16.42
CA LYS A 677 24.65 7.33 17.26
C LYS A 677 25.69 6.52 16.47
N ARG A 678 26.86 7.12 16.19
CA ARG A 678 28.00 6.47 15.52
C ARG A 678 28.39 5.15 16.21
N VAL A 679 28.95 4.24 15.44
CA VAL A 679 29.58 3.00 15.92
C VAL A 679 30.95 3.36 16.52
N PRO A 680 31.40 2.74 17.64
CA PRO A 680 32.75 2.95 18.16
C PRO A 680 33.82 2.50 17.14
N ILE A 681 34.99 3.12 17.17
CA ILE A 681 36.05 2.88 16.17
C ILE A 681 36.78 1.55 16.44
N ASP A 682 37.12 1.29 17.70
CA ASP A 682 37.91 0.11 18.10
C ASP A 682 37.01 -1.01 18.66
N PRO A 683 36.89 -2.17 17.97
CA PRO A 683 36.04 -3.26 18.43
C PRO A 683 36.68 -4.04 19.59
N PRO A 684 35.96 -4.31 20.70
CA PRO A 684 36.47 -5.05 21.85
C PRO A 684 36.45 -6.59 21.65
N PHE A 685 36.38 -7.07 20.40
CA PHE A 685 36.24 -8.48 20.04
C PHE A 685 37.10 -8.80 18.81
N SER A 686 37.61 -10.04 18.71
CA SER A 686 38.29 -10.51 17.51
C SER A 686 37.35 -11.27 16.58
N LEU A 687 37.79 -11.46 15.32
CA LEU A 687 37.10 -12.35 14.38
C LEU A 687 37.04 -13.82 14.88
N SER A 688 37.95 -14.23 15.77
CA SER A 688 37.89 -15.55 16.41
C SER A 688 36.69 -15.67 17.33
N ASP A 689 36.36 -14.61 18.08
CA ASP A 689 35.28 -14.63 19.08
C ASP A 689 33.90 -14.60 18.42
N LEU A 690 33.77 -13.87 17.31
CA LEU A 690 32.60 -13.96 16.42
C LEU A 690 32.40 -15.37 15.87
N LYS A 691 33.48 -16.06 15.45
CA LYS A 691 33.39 -17.45 14.96
C LYS A 691 33.03 -18.44 16.06
N LYS A 692 33.52 -18.27 17.30
CA LYS A 692 33.18 -19.11 18.46
C LYS A 692 31.70 -19.00 18.87
N ALA A 693 31.08 -17.85 18.64
CA ALA A 693 29.66 -17.63 18.98
C ALA A 693 28.68 -18.29 17.99
N ILE A 694 29.13 -18.64 16.79
CA ILE A 694 28.28 -19.23 15.74
C ILE A 694 28.18 -20.76 15.93
N PRO A 695 26.97 -21.35 15.93
CA PRO A 695 26.80 -22.81 15.97
C PRO A 695 27.55 -23.50 14.83
N ALA A 696 28.18 -24.64 15.12
CA ALA A 696 29.04 -25.34 14.15
C ALA A 696 28.30 -25.71 12.84
N HIS A 697 27.03 -26.13 12.94
CA HIS A 697 26.22 -26.50 11.78
C HIS A 697 25.92 -25.33 10.83
N CYS A 698 26.04 -24.07 11.29
CA CYS A 698 25.88 -22.90 10.42
C CYS A 698 26.97 -22.79 9.35
N PHE A 699 28.07 -23.53 9.49
CA PHE A 699 29.16 -23.59 8.52
C PHE A 699 29.02 -24.77 7.52
N GLU A 700 28.02 -25.65 7.67
CA GLU A 700 27.82 -26.81 6.78
C GLU A 700 27.15 -26.39 5.46
N ARG A 701 27.84 -26.63 4.33
CA ARG A 701 27.35 -26.21 3.00
C ARG A 701 26.77 -27.40 2.23
N SER A 702 25.45 -27.38 2.01
CA SER A 702 24.73 -28.47 1.35
C SER A 702 24.41 -28.13 -0.11
N VAL A 703 25.10 -28.79 -1.06
CA VAL A 703 24.83 -28.67 -2.51
C VAL A 703 23.34 -28.80 -2.80
N ILE A 704 22.67 -29.82 -2.24
CA ILE A 704 21.25 -30.11 -2.47
C ILE A 704 20.37 -28.94 -2.03
N ARG A 705 20.65 -28.36 -0.86
CA ARG A 705 19.88 -27.24 -0.31
C ARG A 705 20.14 -25.94 -1.07
N SER A 706 21.40 -25.66 -1.44
CA SER A 706 21.76 -24.49 -2.24
C SER A 706 21.19 -24.56 -3.66
N SER A 707 21.28 -25.73 -4.32
CA SER A 707 20.66 -25.98 -5.63
C SER A 707 19.13 -25.94 -5.59
N TYR A 708 18.50 -26.33 -4.48
CA TYR A 708 17.04 -26.17 -4.33
C TYR A 708 16.61 -24.71 -4.49
N TYR A 709 17.33 -23.74 -3.87
CA TYR A 709 17.01 -22.32 -4.02
C TYR A 709 17.21 -21.81 -5.46
N VAL A 710 18.25 -22.29 -6.17
CA VAL A 710 18.43 -21.99 -7.60
C VAL A 710 17.25 -22.50 -8.43
N VAL A 711 16.81 -23.75 -8.21
CA VAL A 711 15.69 -24.35 -8.95
C VAL A 711 14.36 -23.66 -8.61
N HIS A 712 14.12 -23.35 -7.34
CA HIS A 712 12.96 -22.59 -6.87
C HIS A 712 12.89 -21.23 -7.57
N ASP A 713 13.94 -20.43 -7.50
CA ASP A 713 13.95 -19.07 -8.07
C ASP A 713 13.86 -19.09 -9.60
N LEU A 714 14.49 -20.07 -10.28
CA LEU A 714 14.32 -20.27 -11.72
C LEU A 714 12.88 -20.67 -12.10
N ILE A 715 12.20 -21.50 -11.30
CA ILE A 715 10.78 -21.84 -11.52
C ILE A 715 9.91 -20.59 -11.32
N VAL A 716 10.11 -19.80 -10.27
CA VAL A 716 9.32 -18.59 -10.01
C VAL A 716 9.57 -17.53 -11.10
N ALA A 717 10.83 -17.33 -11.52
CA ALA A 717 11.19 -16.47 -12.64
C ALA A 717 10.59 -16.93 -13.97
N TYR A 718 10.51 -18.25 -14.21
CA TYR A 718 9.84 -18.81 -15.38
C TYR A 718 8.32 -18.63 -15.32
N VAL A 719 7.69 -18.79 -14.15
CA VAL A 719 6.24 -18.56 -13.96
C VAL A 719 5.89 -17.10 -14.23
N PHE A 720 6.61 -16.14 -13.66
CA PHE A 720 6.38 -14.72 -13.94
C PHE A 720 6.61 -14.39 -15.43
N TYR A 721 7.68 -14.88 -16.04
CA TYR A 721 7.93 -14.75 -17.50
C TYR A 721 6.79 -15.36 -18.33
N TYR A 722 6.32 -16.56 -17.99
CA TYR A 722 5.25 -17.26 -18.71
C TYR A 722 3.92 -16.49 -18.60
N LEU A 723 3.58 -16.00 -17.40
CA LEU A 723 2.40 -15.19 -17.17
C LEU A 723 2.47 -13.87 -17.95
N ALA A 724 3.62 -13.18 -17.92
CA ALA A 724 3.83 -11.94 -18.65
C ALA A 724 3.72 -12.14 -20.16
N ASN A 725 4.44 -13.11 -20.71
CA ASN A 725 4.45 -13.43 -22.14
C ASN A 725 3.09 -13.93 -22.66
N THR A 726 2.34 -14.68 -21.86
CA THR A 726 1.06 -15.27 -22.28
C THR A 726 -0.10 -14.30 -22.13
N TYR A 727 -0.16 -13.52 -21.04
CA TYR A 727 -1.38 -12.78 -20.68
C TYR A 727 -1.26 -11.26 -20.78
N ILE A 728 -0.10 -10.62 -20.58
CA ILE A 728 -0.02 -9.15 -20.68
C ILE A 728 -0.34 -8.64 -22.10
N PRO A 729 0.10 -9.29 -23.20
CA PRO A 729 -0.34 -8.94 -24.56
C PRO A 729 -1.84 -9.13 -24.83
N LEU A 730 -2.56 -9.88 -23.98
CA LEU A 730 -4.00 -10.10 -24.08
C LEU A 730 -4.82 -9.14 -23.21
N LEU A 731 -4.17 -8.32 -22.37
CA LEU A 731 -4.85 -7.33 -21.54
C LEU A 731 -5.23 -6.07 -22.35
N PRO A 732 -6.41 -5.48 -22.11
CA PRO A 732 -6.77 -4.20 -22.73
C PRO A 732 -5.85 -3.07 -22.25
N ALA A 733 -5.78 -2.00 -23.04
CA ALA A 733 -4.72 -1.00 -22.98
C ALA A 733 -4.50 -0.24 -21.64
N PRO A 734 -5.41 -0.12 -20.65
CA PRO A 734 -5.01 0.38 -19.33
C PRO A 734 -4.39 -0.72 -18.45
N LEU A 735 -4.85 -1.97 -18.56
CA LEU A 735 -4.40 -3.08 -17.71
C LEU A 735 -3.02 -3.58 -18.15
N ALA A 736 -2.73 -3.61 -19.45
CA ALA A 736 -1.40 -3.99 -19.95
C ALA A 736 -0.29 -3.06 -19.43
N TYR A 737 -0.50 -1.74 -19.46
CA TYR A 737 0.48 -0.76 -18.99
C TYR A 737 0.66 -0.75 -17.46
N LEU A 738 -0.31 -1.25 -16.68
CA LEU A 738 -0.15 -1.47 -15.25
C LEU A 738 0.54 -2.81 -14.95
N ALA A 739 0.26 -3.85 -15.74
CA ALA A 739 0.85 -5.17 -15.56
C ALA A 739 2.35 -5.23 -15.89
N TRP A 740 2.83 -4.44 -16.86
CA TRP A 740 4.26 -4.40 -17.22
C TRP A 740 5.18 -3.96 -16.05
N PRO A 741 4.96 -2.82 -15.37
CA PRO A 741 5.74 -2.46 -14.19
C PRO A 741 5.65 -3.46 -13.03
N ILE A 742 4.50 -4.10 -12.84
CA ILE A 742 4.31 -5.14 -11.81
C ILE A 742 5.17 -6.36 -12.16
N TYR A 743 5.14 -6.82 -13.42
CA TYR A 743 6.03 -7.89 -13.88
C TYR A 743 7.50 -7.50 -13.72
N TRP A 744 7.91 -6.31 -14.16
CA TRP A 744 9.31 -5.86 -14.05
C TRP A 744 9.81 -5.87 -12.61
N PHE A 745 9.01 -5.36 -11.66
CA PHE A 745 9.36 -5.35 -10.25
C PHE A 745 9.44 -6.77 -9.65
N CYS A 746 8.47 -7.64 -9.95
CA CYS A 746 8.48 -9.03 -9.48
C CYS A 746 9.66 -9.82 -10.08
N GLN A 747 9.86 -9.75 -11.39
CA GLN A 747 10.94 -10.44 -12.10
C GLN A 747 12.32 -9.94 -11.63
N ALA A 748 12.53 -8.62 -11.52
CA ALA A 748 13.76 -8.05 -11.00
C ALA A 748 14.05 -8.54 -9.57
N SER A 749 13.02 -8.66 -8.73
CA SER A 749 13.20 -9.14 -7.36
C SER A 749 13.71 -10.58 -7.31
N ILE A 750 13.18 -11.48 -8.15
CA ILE A 750 13.66 -12.87 -8.26
C ILE A 750 15.06 -12.92 -8.90
N CYS A 751 15.33 -12.06 -9.89
CA CYS A 751 16.68 -11.92 -10.46
C CYS A 751 17.72 -11.47 -9.41
N THR A 752 17.36 -10.58 -8.47
CA THR A 752 18.22 -10.26 -7.32
C THR A 752 18.42 -11.47 -6.38
N GLY A 753 17.40 -12.31 -6.18
CA GLY A 753 17.55 -13.59 -5.47
C GLY A 753 18.60 -14.50 -6.11
N LEU A 754 18.49 -14.74 -7.42
CA LEU A 754 19.49 -15.49 -8.21
C LEU A 754 20.89 -14.83 -8.19
N TRP A 755 20.96 -13.50 -8.19
CA TRP A 755 22.22 -12.76 -8.08
C TRP A 755 22.89 -13.00 -6.72
N VAL A 756 22.12 -13.03 -5.62
CA VAL A 756 22.61 -13.32 -4.26
C VAL A 756 23.20 -14.72 -4.19
N ILE A 757 22.56 -15.73 -4.79
CA ILE A 757 23.10 -17.11 -4.83
C ILE A 757 24.40 -17.18 -5.66
N GLY A 758 24.46 -16.49 -6.80
CA GLY A 758 25.71 -16.37 -7.57
C GLY A 758 26.82 -15.61 -6.82
N HIS A 759 26.44 -14.68 -5.93
CA HIS A 759 27.35 -13.94 -5.07
C HIS A 759 27.90 -14.81 -3.92
N GLU A 760 27.09 -15.68 -3.32
CA GLU A 760 27.54 -16.70 -2.35
C GLU A 760 28.59 -17.66 -2.92
N CYS A 761 28.46 -18.02 -4.21
CA CYS A 761 29.45 -18.83 -4.92
C CYS A 761 30.84 -18.16 -4.93
N GLY A 762 30.88 -16.84 -5.10
CA GLY A 762 32.11 -16.05 -5.05
C GLY A 762 32.82 -16.09 -3.70
N HIS A 763 32.06 -16.31 -2.62
CA HIS A 763 32.53 -16.46 -1.24
C HIS A 763 32.69 -17.90 -0.78
N HIS A 764 32.47 -18.87 -1.68
CA HIS A 764 32.52 -20.30 -1.39
C HIS A 764 31.51 -20.76 -0.31
N ALA A 765 30.36 -20.08 -0.23
CA ALA A 765 29.27 -20.42 0.70
C ALA A 765 28.25 -21.42 0.11
N PHE A 766 28.26 -21.64 -1.21
CA PHE A 766 27.25 -22.44 -1.89
C PHE A 766 27.45 -23.96 -1.67
N SER A 767 28.68 -24.46 -1.69
CA SER A 767 28.98 -25.87 -1.43
C SER A 767 30.39 -26.12 -0.87
N GLU A 768 30.67 -27.38 -0.53
CA GLU A 768 32.02 -27.87 -0.19
C GLU A 768 33.00 -27.87 -1.38
N TYR A 769 32.55 -27.58 -2.61
CA TYR A 769 33.37 -27.68 -3.83
C TYR A 769 33.46 -26.35 -4.58
N GLN A 770 34.58 -25.64 -4.45
CA GLN A 770 34.78 -24.33 -5.11
C GLN A 770 34.56 -24.36 -6.64
N TRP A 771 34.75 -25.50 -7.32
CA TRP A 771 34.48 -25.63 -8.76
C TRP A 771 32.98 -25.70 -9.09
N VAL A 772 32.15 -26.27 -8.21
CA VAL A 772 30.68 -26.24 -8.34
C VAL A 772 30.21 -24.81 -8.19
N ASP A 773 30.66 -24.15 -7.11
CA ASP A 773 30.37 -22.75 -6.83
C ASP A 773 30.78 -21.88 -8.01
N ASP A 774 32.00 -22.02 -8.53
CA ASP A 774 32.48 -21.21 -9.67
C ASP A 774 31.75 -21.51 -10.98
N THR A 775 31.20 -22.72 -11.15
CA THR A 775 30.34 -23.05 -12.31
C THR A 775 28.96 -22.42 -12.17
N VAL A 776 28.32 -22.55 -11.00
CA VAL A 776 26.98 -22.01 -10.73
C VAL A 776 27.00 -20.47 -10.74
N GLY A 777 27.97 -19.88 -10.04
CA GLY A 777 28.20 -18.44 -10.02
C GLY A 777 28.45 -17.87 -11.41
N PHE A 778 29.34 -18.49 -12.21
CA PHE A 778 29.60 -18.08 -13.58
C PHE A 778 28.34 -18.04 -14.44
N ILE A 779 27.49 -19.07 -14.37
CA ILE A 779 26.24 -19.15 -15.13
C ILE A 779 25.25 -18.08 -14.65
N LEU A 780 24.98 -17.99 -13.34
CA LEU A 780 23.97 -17.10 -12.78
C LEU A 780 24.34 -15.62 -12.95
N HIS A 781 25.58 -15.24 -12.69
CA HIS A 781 26.03 -13.86 -12.81
C HIS A 781 26.14 -13.42 -14.28
N SER A 782 26.65 -14.26 -15.18
CA SER A 782 26.69 -13.92 -16.62
C SER A 782 25.29 -13.72 -17.20
N ALA A 783 24.33 -14.58 -16.81
CA ALA A 783 22.91 -14.45 -17.17
C ALA A 783 22.21 -13.23 -16.53
N LEU A 784 22.90 -12.47 -15.69
CA LEU A 784 22.47 -11.21 -15.07
C LEU A 784 23.46 -10.06 -15.39
N PHE A 785 24.19 -10.17 -16.52
CA PHE A 785 25.19 -9.21 -17.00
C PHE A 785 26.28 -8.82 -15.98
N THR A 786 26.59 -9.71 -15.03
CA THR A 786 27.69 -9.57 -14.07
C THR A 786 28.86 -10.48 -14.49
N PRO A 787 30.08 -9.96 -14.77
CA PRO A 787 31.22 -10.79 -15.14
C PRO A 787 31.77 -11.52 -13.90
N TYR A 788 31.36 -12.77 -13.71
CA TYR A 788 31.47 -13.47 -12.43
C TYR A 788 32.86 -13.45 -11.78
N PHE A 789 33.93 -13.87 -12.45
CA PHE A 789 35.24 -13.96 -11.79
C PHE A 789 35.86 -12.58 -11.56
N SER A 790 35.75 -11.66 -12.52
CA SER A 790 36.29 -10.30 -12.34
C SER A 790 35.55 -9.55 -11.23
N TRP A 791 34.25 -9.75 -11.10
CA TRP A 791 33.47 -9.32 -9.93
C TRP A 791 33.87 -10.06 -8.64
N LYS A 792 34.06 -11.39 -8.67
CA LYS A 792 34.50 -12.18 -7.49
C LYS A 792 35.81 -11.65 -6.91
N TYR A 793 36.76 -11.28 -7.76
CA TYR A 793 38.05 -10.75 -7.33
C TYR A 793 37.96 -9.31 -6.78
N SER A 794 37.25 -8.40 -7.45
CA SER A 794 37.07 -7.04 -6.93
C SER A 794 36.21 -7.00 -5.65
N HIS A 795 35.15 -7.81 -5.57
CA HIS A 795 34.30 -7.94 -4.39
C HIS A 795 35.04 -8.55 -3.19
N ARG A 796 35.92 -9.53 -3.42
CA ARG A 796 36.82 -10.07 -2.38
C ARG A 796 37.77 -8.99 -1.84
N ASN A 797 38.31 -8.14 -2.70
CA ASN A 797 39.16 -7.03 -2.28
C ASN A 797 38.36 -5.95 -1.53
N HIS A 798 37.12 -5.66 -1.94
CA HIS A 798 36.18 -4.81 -1.19
C HIS A 798 35.87 -5.39 0.20
N HIS A 799 35.61 -6.70 0.34
CA HIS A 799 35.42 -7.34 1.63
C HIS A 799 36.62 -7.16 2.58
N ALA A 800 37.84 -7.29 2.07
CA ALA A 800 39.05 -7.08 2.85
C ALA A 800 39.33 -5.60 3.19
N ASN A 801 38.64 -4.65 2.55
CA ASN A 801 38.90 -3.21 2.64
C ASN A 801 37.60 -2.37 2.78
N THR A 802 36.52 -2.94 3.32
CA THR A 802 35.20 -2.30 3.31
C THR A 802 35.22 -0.97 4.07
N ASN A 803 34.70 0.09 3.45
CA ASN A 803 34.77 1.49 3.91
C ASN A 803 36.18 2.13 3.91
N SER A 804 37.22 1.47 3.38
CA SER A 804 38.54 2.09 3.20
C SER A 804 38.51 3.15 2.10
N LEU A 805 38.81 4.41 2.44
CA LEU A 805 38.81 5.51 1.48
C LEU A 805 39.90 5.42 0.39
N ASP A 806 40.86 4.51 0.56
CA ASP A 806 42.00 4.32 -0.34
C ASP A 806 42.03 2.92 -1.00
N ASN A 807 41.31 1.93 -0.43
CA ASN A 807 41.35 0.53 -0.88
C ASN A 807 39.98 -0.14 -1.13
N ASP A 808 38.84 0.53 -0.90
CA ASP A 808 37.53 -0.07 -1.19
C ASP A 808 37.28 -0.15 -2.72
N GLU A 809 37.15 -1.36 -3.25
CA GLU A 809 36.97 -1.59 -4.68
C GLU A 809 35.55 -1.37 -5.20
N VAL A 810 34.53 -1.24 -4.34
CA VAL A 810 33.12 -1.12 -4.76
C VAL A 810 32.59 0.30 -4.55
N TYR A 811 32.80 0.90 -3.37
CA TYR A 811 32.22 2.22 -3.05
C TYR A 811 33.09 3.09 -2.14
N ILE A 812 33.83 4.03 -2.73
CA ILE A 812 34.49 5.12 -2.02
C ILE A 812 33.60 6.37 -2.03
N PRO A 813 33.07 6.83 -0.87
CA PRO A 813 32.28 8.05 -0.78
C PRO A 813 33.13 9.29 -1.10
N LYS A 814 32.52 10.32 -1.69
CA LYS A 814 33.26 11.51 -2.16
C LYS A 814 33.34 12.55 -1.03
N ARG A 815 34.55 13.04 -0.72
CA ARG A 815 34.76 14.11 0.27
C ARG A 815 34.05 15.41 -0.15
N LYS A 816 33.45 16.14 0.80
CA LYS A 816 32.61 17.34 0.58
C LYS A 816 33.21 18.37 -0.40
N SER A 817 34.51 18.61 -0.30
CA SER A 817 35.26 19.51 -1.19
C SER A 817 35.13 19.17 -2.68
N LYS A 818 34.99 17.88 -3.04
CA LYS A 818 34.84 17.41 -4.42
C LYS A 818 33.39 17.35 -4.93
N VAL A 819 32.40 17.65 -4.08
CA VAL A 819 30.97 17.65 -4.46
C VAL A 819 30.29 19.02 -4.29
N ARG A 820 30.94 20.00 -3.65
CA ARG A 820 30.40 21.32 -3.29
C ARG A 820 29.65 22.04 -4.43
N ASN A 821 30.09 21.90 -5.68
CA ASN A 821 29.51 22.63 -6.81
C ASN A 821 28.19 22.03 -7.32
N TYR A 822 28.05 20.71 -7.35
CA TYR A 822 26.84 20.03 -7.87
C TYR A 822 25.94 19.44 -6.77
N SER A 823 26.42 19.27 -5.54
CA SER A 823 25.59 18.84 -4.41
C SER A 823 24.43 19.79 -4.13
N LYS A 824 24.59 21.11 -4.34
CA LYS A 824 23.47 22.07 -4.29
C LYS A 824 22.39 21.81 -5.37
N LEU A 825 22.80 21.37 -6.55
CA LEU A 825 21.90 21.03 -7.67
C LEU A 825 21.18 19.69 -7.46
N LEU A 826 21.82 18.73 -6.78
CA LEU A 826 21.23 17.41 -6.51
C LEU A 826 20.45 17.33 -5.18
N ASN A 827 20.74 18.16 -4.18
CA ASN A 827 20.11 18.08 -2.85
C ASN A 827 18.73 18.77 -2.76
N ASN A 828 17.87 18.54 -3.74
CA ASN A 828 16.47 18.94 -3.80
C ASN A 828 15.61 17.75 -4.30
N PRO A 829 14.27 17.76 -4.21
CA PRO A 829 13.49 16.56 -4.51
C PRO A 829 13.70 16.01 -5.94
N PRO A 830 13.68 16.82 -7.03
CA PRO A 830 14.02 16.33 -8.37
C PRO A 830 15.45 15.78 -8.49
N GLY A 831 16.44 16.46 -7.90
CA GLY A 831 17.84 16.03 -7.92
C GLY A 831 18.08 14.72 -7.15
N ARG A 832 17.32 14.46 -6.08
CA ARG A 832 17.33 13.18 -5.35
C ARG A 832 16.64 12.07 -6.13
N VAL A 833 15.52 12.35 -6.79
CA VAL A 833 14.87 11.38 -7.71
C VAL A 833 15.84 11.00 -8.83
N PHE A 834 16.47 11.98 -9.49
CA PHE A 834 17.50 11.72 -10.50
C PHE A 834 18.66 10.88 -9.95
N THR A 835 19.19 11.24 -8.77
CA THR A 835 20.29 10.51 -8.13
C THR A 835 19.92 9.07 -7.81
N LEU A 836 18.70 8.82 -7.33
CA LEU A 836 18.19 7.47 -7.03
C LEU A 836 17.99 6.66 -8.31
N VAL A 837 17.26 7.19 -9.30
CA VAL A 837 17.02 6.51 -10.59
C VAL A 837 18.35 6.18 -11.27
N PHE A 838 19.29 7.13 -11.34
CA PHE A 838 20.62 6.92 -11.92
C PHE A 838 21.42 5.83 -11.18
N ARG A 839 21.49 5.88 -9.84
CA ARG A 839 22.22 4.85 -9.06
C ARG A 839 21.61 3.46 -9.22
N LEU A 840 20.28 3.34 -9.23
CA LEU A 840 19.56 2.07 -9.29
C LEU A 840 19.56 1.42 -10.68
N THR A 841 19.78 2.19 -11.76
CA THR A 841 19.70 1.67 -13.14
C THR A 841 21.05 1.68 -13.87
N LEU A 842 21.87 2.73 -13.69
CA LEU A 842 23.15 2.89 -14.38
C LEU A 842 24.35 2.77 -13.44
N GLY A 843 24.15 2.84 -12.12
CA GLY A 843 25.23 2.80 -11.13
C GLY A 843 26.10 1.53 -11.24
N PHE A 844 25.48 0.35 -11.23
CA PHE A 844 26.21 -0.92 -11.31
C PHE A 844 26.80 -1.19 -12.71
N PRO A 845 26.09 -0.97 -13.84
CA PRO A 845 26.72 -1.05 -15.18
C PRO A 845 27.92 -0.10 -15.35
N LEU A 846 27.82 1.16 -14.89
CA LEU A 846 28.94 2.11 -14.97
C LEU A 846 30.09 1.76 -14.02
N TYR A 847 29.81 1.15 -12.87
CA TYR A 847 30.85 0.57 -12.01
C TYR A 847 31.64 -0.51 -12.74
N LEU A 848 30.97 -1.51 -13.33
CA LEU A 848 31.65 -2.56 -14.09
C LEU A 848 32.46 -1.99 -15.27
N LEU A 849 31.86 -1.06 -16.03
CA LEU A 849 32.48 -0.48 -17.24
C LEU A 849 33.61 0.55 -16.98
N THR A 850 33.65 1.22 -15.82
CA THR A 850 34.54 2.39 -15.62
C THR A 850 35.11 2.57 -14.19
N ASN A 851 34.82 1.65 -13.26
CA ASN A 851 35.17 1.71 -11.84
C ASN A 851 34.75 3.02 -11.11
N ILE A 852 33.68 3.68 -11.57
CA ILE A 852 33.31 5.06 -11.16
C ILE A 852 33.10 5.25 -9.64
N SER A 853 32.65 4.21 -8.93
CA SER A 853 32.40 4.24 -7.48
C SER A 853 33.59 3.81 -6.63
N GLY A 854 34.36 2.81 -7.07
CA GLY A 854 35.46 2.18 -6.33
C GLY A 854 36.79 2.92 -6.38
N LYS A 855 37.89 2.17 -6.20
CA LYS A 855 39.26 2.66 -6.14
C LYS A 855 39.71 3.36 -7.42
N LYS A 856 40.53 4.40 -7.25
CA LYS A 856 41.21 5.09 -8.35
C LYS A 856 42.57 4.46 -8.62
N TYR A 857 42.78 4.08 -9.86
CA TYR A 857 44.06 3.58 -10.37
C TYR A 857 44.75 4.63 -11.25
N GLY A 858 46.06 4.47 -11.47
CA GLY A 858 46.87 5.35 -12.33
C GLY A 858 46.61 5.20 -13.83
N ARG A 859 45.76 4.25 -14.24
CA ARG A 859 45.29 4.01 -15.60
C ARG A 859 43.80 3.66 -15.58
N PHE A 860 43.16 3.61 -16.75
CA PHE A 860 41.76 3.19 -16.86
C PHE A 860 41.55 1.80 -16.24
N ALA A 861 40.42 1.61 -15.57
CA ALA A 861 40.09 0.41 -14.80
C ALA A 861 38.64 0.03 -15.07
N ASN A 862 38.40 -1.24 -15.37
CA ASN A 862 37.10 -1.81 -15.65
C ASN A 862 37.12 -3.33 -15.38
N HIS A 863 35.96 -3.97 -15.39
CA HIS A 863 35.76 -5.39 -15.07
C HIS A 863 35.77 -6.31 -16.31
N PHE A 864 36.05 -5.76 -17.50
CA PHE A 864 36.03 -6.45 -18.80
C PHE A 864 37.38 -6.36 -19.55
N ASP A 865 38.47 -6.19 -18.79
CA ASP A 865 39.85 -6.13 -19.28
C ASP A 865 40.71 -7.01 -18.37
N PRO A 866 41.21 -8.18 -18.84
CA PRO A 866 42.13 -9.01 -18.09
C PRO A 866 43.42 -8.28 -17.68
N MET A 867 43.85 -7.26 -18.42
CA MET A 867 45.00 -6.43 -18.11
C MET A 867 44.68 -5.25 -17.19
N SER A 868 43.43 -5.08 -16.75
CA SER A 868 42.96 -4.03 -15.83
C SER A 868 43.78 -3.99 -14.54
N PRO A 869 44.09 -2.81 -13.96
CA PRO A 869 44.87 -2.70 -12.73
C PRO A 869 44.16 -3.23 -11.47
N ILE A 870 42.89 -3.67 -11.59
CA ILE A 870 42.14 -4.33 -10.52
C ILE A 870 42.67 -5.75 -10.24
N PHE A 871 43.27 -6.41 -11.24
CA PHE A 871 43.57 -7.85 -11.21
C PHE A 871 45.06 -8.16 -11.27
N THR A 872 45.48 -9.15 -10.48
CA THR A 872 46.84 -9.69 -10.48
C THR A 872 47.09 -10.59 -11.69
N ASP A 873 48.36 -10.89 -11.99
CA ASP A 873 48.75 -11.76 -13.11
C ASP A 873 48.10 -13.16 -13.05
N ARG A 874 47.76 -13.65 -11.84
CA ARG A 874 47.15 -14.98 -11.62
C ARG A 874 45.65 -15.02 -11.93
N GLU A 875 44.97 -13.88 -11.88
CA GLU A 875 43.50 -13.81 -11.98
C GLU A 875 43.03 -13.60 -13.43
N ARG A 876 43.91 -13.08 -14.30
CA ARG A 876 43.61 -12.68 -15.69
C ARG A 876 42.90 -13.74 -16.52
N ILE A 877 43.29 -15.00 -16.38
CA ILE A 877 42.71 -16.11 -17.17
C ILE A 877 41.22 -16.27 -16.83
N GLN A 878 40.83 -16.10 -15.56
CA GLN A 878 39.43 -16.20 -15.14
C GLN A 878 38.63 -14.92 -15.44
N VAL A 879 39.28 -13.74 -15.44
CA VAL A 879 38.69 -12.51 -15.99
C VAL A 879 38.30 -12.72 -17.46
N LEU A 880 39.22 -13.24 -18.28
CA LEU A 880 38.94 -13.55 -19.68
C LEU A 880 37.82 -14.59 -19.86
N VAL A 881 37.71 -15.59 -18.98
CA VAL A 881 36.56 -16.52 -18.97
C VAL A 881 35.24 -15.80 -18.69
N SER A 882 35.24 -14.80 -17.79
CA SER A 882 34.06 -13.94 -17.54
C SER A 882 33.67 -13.15 -18.78
N ASP A 883 34.65 -12.59 -19.49
CA ASP A 883 34.42 -11.80 -20.71
C ASP A 883 33.83 -12.66 -21.83
N LEU A 884 34.33 -13.90 -21.98
CA LEU A 884 33.76 -14.89 -22.91
C LEU A 884 32.32 -15.28 -22.53
N GLY A 885 32.01 -15.45 -21.24
CA GLY A 885 30.65 -15.67 -20.75
C GLY A 885 29.70 -14.50 -21.06
N MET A 886 30.16 -13.28 -20.83
CA MET A 886 29.43 -12.05 -21.16
C MET A 886 29.19 -11.92 -22.67
N LEU A 887 30.19 -12.22 -23.51
CA LEU A 887 30.04 -12.25 -24.97
C LEU A 887 29.04 -13.31 -25.44
N ALA A 888 29.03 -14.50 -24.81
CA ALA A 888 28.06 -15.54 -25.09
C ALA A 888 26.62 -15.10 -24.75
N VAL A 889 26.41 -14.40 -23.63
CA VAL A 889 25.10 -13.85 -23.25
C VAL A 889 24.68 -12.71 -24.17
N ILE A 890 25.60 -11.80 -24.57
CA ILE A 890 25.34 -10.76 -25.58
C ILE A 890 24.94 -11.39 -26.92
N TYR A 891 25.58 -12.48 -27.33
CA TYR A 891 25.23 -13.22 -28.55
C TYR A 891 23.85 -13.92 -28.43
N ALA A 892 23.55 -14.56 -27.30
CA ALA A 892 22.23 -15.14 -27.05
C ALA A 892 21.11 -14.08 -27.05
N VAL A 893 21.37 -12.90 -26.48
CA VAL A 893 20.48 -11.73 -26.53
C VAL A 893 20.30 -11.23 -27.96
N LYS A 894 21.37 -11.17 -28.77
CA LYS A 894 21.27 -10.83 -30.21
C LYS A 894 20.39 -11.83 -30.98
N LEU A 895 20.52 -13.13 -30.70
CA LEU A 895 19.64 -14.16 -31.29
C LEU A 895 18.18 -14.00 -30.83
N ALA A 896 17.94 -13.72 -29.54
CA ALA A 896 16.60 -13.45 -29.02
C ALA A 896 15.97 -12.19 -29.65
N VAL A 897 16.75 -11.13 -29.87
CA VAL A 897 16.30 -9.91 -30.57
C VAL A 897 15.95 -10.22 -32.03
N ALA A 898 16.73 -11.05 -32.71
CA ALA A 898 16.39 -11.49 -34.07
C ALA A 898 15.12 -12.37 -34.13
N ALA A 899 14.88 -13.20 -33.11
CA ALA A 899 13.75 -14.13 -33.06
C ALA A 899 12.43 -13.54 -32.50
N LYS A 900 12.49 -12.46 -31.72
CA LYS A 900 11.33 -11.87 -31.00
C LYS A 900 11.20 -10.34 -31.09
N GLY A 901 12.21 -9.65 -31.63
CA GLY A 901 12.26 -8.19 -31.70
C GLY A 901 12.77 -7.54 -30.41
N ALA A 902 13.45 -6.39 -30.56
CA ALA A 902 14.10 -5.69 -29.45
C ALA A 902 13.13 -5.29 -28.31
N ALA A 903 11.94 -4.80 -28.64
CA ALA A 903 10.95 -4.39 -27.64
C ALA A 903 10.51 -5.55 -26.73
N TRP A 904 10.39 -6.77 -27.26
CA TRP A 904 10.08 -7.96 -26.46
C TRP A 904 11.23 -8.32 -25.52
N VAL A 905 12.48 -8.34 -26.02
CA VAL A 905 13.66 -8.68 -25.20
C VAL A 905 13.90 -7.64 -24.10
N ILE A 906 13.75 -6.35 -24.40
CA ILE A 906 13.83 -5.27 -23.42
C ILE A 906 12.75 -5.44 -22.34
N SER A 907 11.51 -5.73 -22.73
CA SER A 907 10.39 -5.87 -21.79
C SER A 907 10.45 -7.15 -20.96
N MET A 908 10.95 -8.26 -21.50
CA MET A 908 10.99 -9.55 -20.80
C MET A 908 12.24 -9.77 -19.94
N TYR A 909 13.39 -9.26 -20.36
CA TYR A 909 14.70 -9.57 -19.79
C TYR A 909 15.52 -8.32 -19.47
N GLY A 910 15.58 -7.35 -20.39
CA GLY A 910 16.39 -6.14 -20.22
C GLY A 910 16.04 -5.31 -18.99
N ILE A 911 14.76 -4.92 -18.83
CA ILE A 911 14.31 -4.11 -17.69
C ILE A 911 14.42 -4.87 -16.36
N PRO A 912 13.99 -6.14 -16.24
CA PRO A 912 14.16 -6.93 -15.01
C PRO A 912 15.61 -7.03 -14.51
N VAL A 913 16.59 -7.29 -15.39
CA VAL A 913 18.00 -7.45 -14.97
C VAL A 913 18.63 -6.13 -14.51
N ILE A 914 18.16 -4.99 -15.01
CA ILE A 914 18.70 -3.66 -14.65
C ILE A 914 18.28 -3.21 -13.24
N GLY A 915 17.16 -3.70 -12.69
CA GLY A 915 16.54 -3.14 -11.47
C GLY A 915 17.13 -3.56 -10.11
N GLY A 916 18.21 -4.35 -10.07
CA GLY A 916 18.52 -5.23 -8.92
C GLY A 916 19.46 -4.72 -7.80
N ALA A 917 19.94 -3.46 -7.83
CA ALA A 917 21.06 -3.01 -6.98
C ALA A 917 20.65 -2.42 -5.61
N LEU A 918 21.23 -2.92 -4.50
CA LEU A 918 20.91 -2.54 -3.10
C LEU A 918 22.18 -2.39 -2.21
N SER A 919 22.03 -1.88 -0.97
CA SER A 919 23.11 -1.21 -0.21
C SER A 919 23.68 -1.91 1.05
N THR A 920 24.75 -1.33 1.59
CA THR A 920 25.79 -1.90 2.48
C THR A 920 25.49 -1.87 4.01
N ILE A 921 24.22 -1.94 4.44
CA ILE A 921 23.86 -1.99 5.87
C ILE A 921 22.71 -2.99 6.07
N ASP A 922 22.69 -3.69 7.21
CA ASP A 922 21.54 -4.49 7.68
C ASP A 922 20.26 -3.62 7.73
N ARG A 923 19.23 -3.99 6.96
CA ARG A 923 18.07 -3.15 6.64
C ARG A 923 16.79 -3.97 6.51
N ASP A 924 15.66 -3.43 6.96
CA ASP A 924 14.36 -4.10 6.81
C ASP A 924 13.62 -3.71 5.52
N PHE A 925 13.74 -4.55 4.49
CA PHE A 925 13.01 -4.49 3.22
C PHE A 925 11.59 -5.11 3.30
N GLY A 926 11.08 -5.44 4.49
CA GLY A 926 9.75 -6.01 4.68
C GLY A 926 9.59 -7.43 4.13
N PHE A 927 8.85 -7.60 3.04
CA PHE A 927 8.67 -8.91 2.40
C PHE A 927 9.85 -9.29 1.50
N LEU A 928 10.51 -8.29 0.88
CA LEU A 928 11.60 -8.50 -0.07
C LEU A 928 12.86 -9.11 0.57
N ASN A 929 13.07 -8.95 1.89
CA ASN A 929 14.22 -9.57 2.59
C ASN A 929 14.35 -11.04 2.22
N ARG A 930 13.21 -11.76 2.27
CA ARG A 930 13.09 -13.20 2.05
C ARG A 930 13.20 -13.60 0.57
N VAL A 931 12.92 -12.68 -0.35
CA VAL A 931 13.14 -12.85 -1.80
C VAL A 931 14.63 -12.68 -2.14
N PHE A 932 15.35 -11.89 -1.34
CA PHE A 932 16.80 -11.73 -1.40
C PHE A 932 17.52 -12.66 -0.40
N HIS A 933 16.94 -13.84 -0.12
CA HIS A 933 17.49 -14.88 0.76
C HIS A 933 17.94 -14.40 2.16
N ASP A 934 17.19 -13.43 2.72
CA ASP A 934 17.45 -12.71 3.97
C ASP A 934 18.83 -11.98 4.03
N VAL A 935 19.58 -11.86 2.92
CA VAL A 935 20.93 -11.22 2.88
C VAL A 935 20.95 -9.78 3.41
N THR A 936 19.84 -9.07 3.21
CA THR A 936 19.62 -7.69 3.67
C THR A 936 19.50 -7.59 5.20
N HIS A 937 19.28 -8.69 5.91
CA HIS A 937 19.30 -8.80 7.38
C HIS A 937 20.62 -9.38 7.90
N THR A 938 21.58 -9.71 7.03
CA THR A 938 22.82 -10.41 7.40
C THR A 938 24.06 -9.84 6.69
N HIS A 939 24.00 -8.62 6.17
CA HIS A 939 25.08 -7.96 5.43
C HIS A 939 26.28 -7.72 6.35
N VAL A 940 26.04 -7.33 7.61
CA VAL A 940 27.10 -7.14 8.63
C VAL A 940 27.79 -8.47 8.96
N LEU A 941 27.04 -9.57 9.13
CA LEU A 941 27.64 -10.91 9.26
C LEU A 941 28.45 -11.25 8.01
N HIS A 942 27.87 -11.02 6.83
CA HIS A 942 28.47 -11.41 5.55
C HIS A 942 29.82 -10.71 5.30
N HIS A 943 29.98 -9.43 5.65
CA HIS A 943 31.27 -8.76 5.59
C HIS A 943 32.34 -9.37 6.53
N LEU A 944 31.92 -9.88 7.69
CA LEU A 944 32.83 -10.46 8.69
C LEU A 944 33.17 -11.94 8.37
N ILE A 945 32.17 -12.71 7.92
CA ILE A 945 32.23 -14.17 7.75
C ILE A 945 31.39 -14.54 6.52
N SER A 946 31.93 -14.29 5.32
CA SER A 946 31.17 -14.36 4.06
C SER A 946 30.82 -15.76 3.56
N TYR A 947 31.48 -16.80 4.11
CA TYR A 947 31.40 -18.20 3.67
C TYR A 947 30.29 -19.03 4.35
N ILE A 948 29.37 -18.38 5.09
CA ILE A 948 28.18 -19.01 5.69
C ILE A 948 27.02 -18.98 4.68
N PRO A 949 26.33 -20.11 4.40
CA PRO A 949 25.15 -20.12 3.52
C PRO A 949 24.02 -19.23 4.04
N HIS A 950 23.29 -18.55 3.14
CA HIS A 950 22.15 -17.70 3.45
C HIS A 950 21.11 -18.39 4.36
N TYR A 951 20.89 -19.69 4.15
CA TYR A 951 19.94 -20.50 4.92
C TYR A 951 20.39 -20.84 6.36
N HIS A 952 21.59 -20.42 6.76
CA HIS A 952 22.07 -20.33 8.15
C HIS A 952 22.53 -18.91 8.54
N ALA A 953 22.77 -18.00 7.60
CA ALA A 953 23.30 -16.66 7.85
C ALA A 953 22.51 -15.88 8.90
N LYS A 954 21.18 -16.00 8.94
CA LYS A 954 20.36 -15.31 9.94
C LYS A 954 20.55 -15.86 11.36
N GLU A 955 20.70 -17.17 11.50
CA GLU A 955 20.97 -17.87 12.76
C GLU A 955 22.35 -17.44 13.29
N ALA A 956 23.38 -17.51 12.44
CA ALA A 956 24.72 -17.02 12.76
C ALA A 956 24.73 -15.51 13.11
N ARG A 957 23.95 -14.68 12.41
CA ARG A 957 23.82 -13.24 12.67
C ARG A 957 23.19 -12.96 14.03
N ASP A 958 22.14 -13.69 14.39
CA ASP A 958 21.51 -13.57 15.71
C ASP A 958 22.41 -14.13 16.83
N ALA A 959 23.29 -15.09 16.54
CA ALA A 959 24.29 -15.60 17.48
C ALA A 959 25.46 -14.63 17.74
N ILE A 960 25.95 -13.88 16.74
CA ILE A 960 27.04 -12.89 16.96
C ILE A 960 26.57 -11.54 17.51
N LYS A 961 25.27 -11.22 17.45
CA LYS A 961 24.71 -9.95 17.95
C LYS A 961 25.15 -9.56 19.37
N PRO A 962 25.11 -10.47 20.37
CA PRO A 962 25.56 -10.16 21.73
C PRO A 962 27.06 -9.81 21.81
N VAL A 963 27.89 -10.37 20.92
CA VAL A 963 29.33 -10.11 20.86
C VAL A 963 29.63 -8.75 20.22
N LEU A 964 28.89 -8.39 19.17
CA LEU A 964 29.05 -7.09 18.49
C LEU A 964 28.63 -5.89 19.38
N GLY A 965 27.61 -6.06 20.21
CA GLY A 965 27.12 -5.00 21.11
C GLY A 965 26.75 -3.71 20.36
N GLU A 966 27.31 -2.57 20.77
CA GLU A 966 27.09 -1.26 20.13
C GLU A 966 27.54 -1.18 18.66
N HIS A 967 28.38 -2.11 18.18
CA HIS A 967 28.85 -2.17 16.80
C HIS A 967 27.80 -2.75 15.85
N TYR A 968 26.78 -3.45 16.35
CA TYR A 968 25.67 -3.92 15.52
C TYR A 968 24.61 -2.82 15.35
N LYS A 969 24.44 -2.34 14.11
CA LYS A 969 23.37 -1.42 13.71
C LYS A 969 22.48 -2.05 12.66
N ILE A 970 21.17 -1.82 12.77
CA ILE A 970 20.16 -2.26 11.79
C ILE A 970 19.16 -1.13 11.53
N ASP A 971 19.01 -0.73 10.27
CA ASP A 971 18.02 0.28 9.90
C ASP A 971 16.65 -0.36 9.62
N ARG A 972 15.70 -0.10 10.51
CA ARG A 972 14.31 -0.56 10.40
C ARG A 972 13.39 0.46 9.71
N THR A 973 13.97 1.50 9.10
CA THR A 973 13.23 2.47 8.28
C THR A 973 12.74 1.80 6.99
N PRO A 974 11.45 1.92 6.61
CA PRO A 974 10.95 1.35 5.36
C PRO A 974 11.77 1.81 4.15
N ILE A 975 12.15 0.87 3.27
CA ILE A 975 13.23 1.05 2.29
C ILE A 975 13.17 2.36 1.48
N PHE A 976 12.00 2.76 0.94
CA PHE A 976 11.89 4.02 0.19
C PHE A 976 12.16 5.28 1.05
N LYS A 977 11.76 5.27 2.34
CA LYS A 977 12.10 6.35 3.28
C LYS A 977 13.59 6.30 3.65
N ALA A 978 14.17 5.10 3.80
CA ALA A 978 15.60 4.92 4.04
C ALA A 978 16.43 5.48 2.88
N MET A 979 16.13 5.09 1.63
CA MET A 979 16.78 5.59 0.41
C MET A 979 16.62 7.10 0.22
N TRP A 980 15.46 7.67 0.57
CA TRP A 980 15.22 9.11 0.50
C TRP A 980 16.03 9.90 1.54
N ARG A 981 16.19 9.36 2.75
CA ARG A 981 17.15 9.85 3.75
C ARG A 981 18.57 9.72 3.20
N GLU A 982 18.90 8.56 2.64
CA GLU A 982 20.15 8.23 1.96
C GLU A 982 20.60 9.33 0.98
N ALA A 983 19.75 9.62 0.00
CA ALA A 983 20.00 10.63 -1.04
C ALA A 983 19.96 12.09 -0.53
N LYS A 984 19.51 12.34 0.70
CA LYS A 984 19.49 13.66 1.35
C LYS A 984 20.73 13.88 2.23
N GLU A 985 21.17 12.86 2.94
CA GLU A 985 22.12 12.97 4.06
C GLU A 985 23.48 12.35 3.74
N CYS A 986 23.55 11.18 3.10
CA CYS A 986 24.81 10.53 2.71
C CYS A 986 25.29 10.97 1.32
N ILE A 987 25.46 12.28 1.14
CA ILE A 987 25.92 12.89 -0.12
C ILE A 987 27.46 12.96 -0.18
N TYR A 988 28.12 13.10 0.98
CA TYR A 988 29.57 13.23 1.12
C TYR A 988 30.04 12.83 2.53
N ILE A 989 31.37 12.74 2.69
CA ILE A 989 32.07 12.60 3.97
C ILE A 989 32.95 13.83 4.28
N GLU A 990 33.27 14.02 5.56
CA GLU A 990 34.12 15.08 6.13
C GLU A 990 34.99 14.51 7.24
N PRO A 991 36.22 15.00 7.48
CA PRO A 991 37.04 14.50 8.59
C PRO A 991 36.30 14.60 9.92
N ASP A 992 36.39 13.54 10.73
CA ASP A 992 35.77 13.55 12.05
C ASP A 992 36.53 14.51 12.99
N GLN A 993 35.88 15.60 13.40
CA GLN A 993 36.49 16.62 14.26
C GLN A 993 36.48 16.24 15.74
N ASP A 994 35.64 15.27 16.11
CA ASP A 994 35.45 14.80 17.48
C ASP A 994 36.23 13.49 17.77
N SER A 995 37.03 13.01 16.81
CA SER A 995 37.80 11.76 16.90
C SER A 995 39.26 12.02 17.27
N GLU A 996 39.78 11.26 18.24
CA GLU A 996 41.21 11.21 18.56
C GLU A 996 42.03 10.53 17.44
N HIS A 997 41.37 9.67 16.64
CA HIS A 997 41.99 8.87 15.58
C HIS A 997 42.14 9.70 14.31
N LYS A 998 43.34 10.26 14.12
CA LYS A 998 43.73 11.03 12.93
C LYS A 998 43.61 10.20 11.64
N GLY A 999 42.48 10.30 10.96
CA GLY A 999 42.21 9.57 9.72
C GLY A 999 40.74 9.20 9.52
N THR A 1000 39.90 9.31 10.55
CA THR A 1000 38.44 9.05 10.47
C THR A 1000 37.68 10.14 9.68
N TYR A 1001 36.60 9.75 8.99
CA TYR A 1001 35.74 10.55 8.10
C TYR A 1001 34.27 10.11 8.16
#